data_AF-A0A3C0P0D5-F1
#
_entry.id   AF-A0A3C0P0D5-F1
#
_cell.length_a   1.000
_cell.length_b   1.000
_cell.length_c   1.000
_cell.angle_alpha   90.00
_cell.angle_beta   90.00
_cell.angle_gamma   90.00
#
_symmetry.space_group_name_H-M   'P 1'
#
loop_
_entity.id
_entity.type
_entity.pdbx_description
1 polymer ?
#
loop_
_entity_poly.entity_id
_entity_poly.type
_entity_poly.pdbx_seq_one_letter_code
_entity_poly.pdbx_strand_id
1 'polypeptide(L)'
;MDKTQQTLNRVLYAGIDVGSTTTKIAALDKDGSIVFSDYRRHHARQYESVRNVLKRLYEAAGDAHIYAVMTGSGSKPIAETLGLHFVQEVVANSIAIQKDHPGVKTAIELGGQDAKIIFFRENEQGRAAVSEMRMNGSCAGGTGAFIDEVAAILKLVPEEFDSFAARGVTPRDISGRCGVFAKTDIQPLLNQGVSREDLALSAFHAIAKQTIGGLAQGLEIKGPVIFEGGPLTFNKTLVKVFCEKLELDQSDRIIPGHPEIMIAYGAALSYDALFSGAENDRKTISLSELIRITGEKSLSSEDQSGRGQLYFENNEEYLAFKKRHPLAVCENVVPEDHNGSLDVYLGIDSGSTTTKFVLLDEKENVIWQFYSRNQGEPLMVAKRALIEMRDAFLEKGCRLNIKASASTGYGELLFNKAFRTEVHTVETVAHAKAAAGYANDVTFILDIGGQDMKGIWLDNGVVTNIVVNEACSSGCGSFLENFADNLQIPVGEIAERSFSSKNPAKLGSRCTVFMNSSIITEQRNGKKPEDIMAGLCRSIIENVFTKVIRVYNLQALGDKIMVQGGTFNNDAVLRAIEQYTGREVIRAPYPSLMGAIGAAMIAKEKYEQNDMVSTFIGLDALEDFSYEQENDKFCPFCGNHCNRSILHFSNGDSWVTNNRCKRGEVIGDLADEEVKKRLREITAESAGTINMFKERQRLLVKDYSYVRIDEKKDIIIGIPMVLAFWDDLPFWRTFWESLGFTVMVSPQSTRKMYENGLKAVTSDTICFPAKLVHGHIRWLEKNGADHIFFPSVTAVETENTEKTSESMCAVVKGYPIVIRNSDDPSSRGRSVLEAPLFHWHSREDRSRQLGQYMEERFGVSRALCDKAIAAGDLAQRQFKNALLKKGAAVIRDAKEKDKYAVVIASRPYQNDFLVNHDIADMFTQMGISVLTADSVPHANEADLSKSRIDVVNNYHARMLSTAVLAASSERLEYVQLVSFGCGHDAYLSDEITRMMKEISGKVPLILKIDESDVKGPLRIRIRSFIETTNRRRSSGQALHVKQLEEPYPQKFTKRDKKERVCLVPNTSHAFARIMSAAMKGQGIRAVPLQIGRENAIRLGKKYVHNDICFPAQIVIGEALEALKSGKYDPDHTAVAMGKYIGDCRLTHYSALLRKALDDAGFPQVPILTNDDVDYHDLHPGFKMNLVSALRLAFTLPMIDALEEILRKMRPYELKKGASDTAFE
;
A
#
# COMPACT_ATOMS: atom_id res chain seq x y z
N MET A 1 -59.87 -36.72 -11.72
CA MET A 1 -59.34 -36.97 -10.37
C MET A 1 -57.84 -37.20 -10.50
N ASP A 2 -56.91 -36.47 -9.93
CA ASP A 2 -56.84 -35.14 -9.34
C ASP A 2 -55.32 -34.84 -9.32
N LYS A 3 -54.79 -34.07 -10.30
CA LYS A 3 -53.37 -33.64 -10.29
C LYS A 3 -53.16 -32.39 -9.43
N THR A 4 -54.24 -31.89 -8.82
CA THR A 4 -54.26 -30.68 -8.00
C THR A 4 -54.20 -31.01 -6.50
N GLN A 5 -54.27 -32.29 -6.12
CA GLN A 5 -54.21 -32.75 -4.72
C GLN A 5 -52.86 -33.35 -4.28
N GLN A 6 -51.83 -33.42 -5.13
CA GLN A 6 -50.49 -33.90 -4.73
C GLN A 6 -49.56 -32.79 -4.19
N THR A 7 -50.03 -31.55 -4.10
CA THR A 7 -49.22 -30.36 -3.79
C THR A 7 -49.03 -30.07 -2.30
N LEU A 8 -49.54 -30.91 -1.40
CA LEU A 8 -49.71 -30.55 0.02
C LEU A 8 -48.71 -31.19 1.00
N ASN A 9 -47.64 -31.86 0.56
CA ASN A 9 -46.63 -32.41 1.49
C ASN A 9 -45.23 -32.64 0.87
N ARG A 10 -44.75 -31.73 0.02
CA ARG A 10 -43.38 -31.83 -0.51
C ARG A 10 -42.43 -31.18 0.49
N VAL A 11 -41.61 -32.00 1.15
CA VAL A 11 -40.53 -31.53 2.03
C VAL A 11 -39.27 -31.37 1.19
N LEU A 12 -38.66 -30.18 1.22
CA LEU A 12 -37.44 -29.86 0.46
C LEU A 12 -36.29 -29.49 1.40
N TYR A 13 -35.06 -29.69 0.95
CA TYR A 13 -33.87 -29.17 1.62
C TYR A 13 -33.44 -27.89 0.91
N ALA A 14 -33.41 -26.77 1.62
CA ALA A 14 -33.09 -25.48 1.04
C ALA A 14 -31.81 -24.91 1.66
N GLY A 15 -30.81 -24.65 0.81
CA GLY A 15 -29.62 -23.92 1.20
C GLY A 15 -29.69 -22.50 0.66
N ILE A 16 -29.45 -21.51 1.53
CA ILE A 16 -29.48 -20.09 1.17
C ILE A 16 -28.12 -19.48 1.48
N ASP A 17 -27.41 -19.06 0.43
CA ASP A 17 -26.13 -18.35 0.54
C ASP A 17 -26.36 -16.84 0.41
N VAL A 18 -26.11 -16.08 1.48
CA VAL A 18 -26.09 -14.61 1.46
C VAL A 18 -24.62 -14.19 1.56
N GLY A 19 -24.00 -14.03 0.39
CA GLY A 19 -22.63 -13.58 0.26
C GLY A 19 -22.49 -12.06 0.43
N SER A 20 -21.30 -11.56 0.08
CA SER A 20 -20.95 -10.14 0.19
C SER A 20 -21.69 -9.24 -0.81
N THR A 21 -22.07 -9.76 -1.98
CA THR A 21 -22.77 -9.00 -3.04
C THR A 21 -24.02 -9.70 -3.60
N THR A 22 -24.22 -10.98 -3.29
CA THR A 22 -25.22 -11.84 -3.93
C THR A 22 -25.99 -12.69 -2.93
N THR A 23 -27.22 -13.03 -3.29
CA THR A 23 -28.05 -14.04 -2.61
C THR A 23 -28.29 -15.18 -3.58
N LYS A 24 -28.10 -16.40 -3.10
CA LYS A 24 -28.29 -17.63 -3.88
C LYS A 24 -29.15 -18.60 -3.08
N ILE A 25 -29.92 -19.40 -3.78
CA ILE A 25 -30.70 -20.47 -3.17
C ILE A 25 -30.58 -21.73 -4.02
N ALA A 26 -30.48 -22.88 -3.36
CA ALA A 26 -30.60 -24.20 -3.97
C ALA A 26 -31.60 -25.00 -3.12
N ALA A 27 -32.69 -25.44 -3.75
CA ALA A 27 -33.68 -26.32 -3.13
C ALA A 27 -33.57 -27.72 -3.73
N LEU A 28 -33.51 -28.73 -2.87
CA LEU A 28 -33.31 -30.13 -3.21
C LEU A 28 -34.52 -30.97 -2.83
N ASP A 29 -34.78 -32.01 -3.61
CA ASP A 29 -35.65 -33.10 -3.19
C ASP A 29 -34.93 -34.08 -2.23
N LYS A 30 -35.64 -35.14 -1.82
CA LYS A 30 -35.10 -36.17 -0.91
C LYS A 30 -33.94 -36.97 -1.49
N ASP A 31 -33.84 -37.04 -2.81
CA ASP A 31 -32.75 -37.74 -3.50
C ASP A 31 -31.52 -36.84 -3.68
N GLY A 32 -31.63 -35.57 -3.24
CA GLY A 32 -30.57 -34.58 -3.30
C GLY A 32 -30.41 -33.94 -4.67
N SER A 33 -31.42 -34.03 -5.54
CA SER A 33 -31.44 -33.39 -6.86
C SER A 33 -31.96 -31.96 -6.76
N ILE A 34 -31.37 -31.03 -7.52
CA ILE A 34 -31.79 -29.62 -7.53
C ILE A 34 -33.16 -29.49 -8.22
N VAL A 35 -34.17 -29.06 -7.46
CA VAL A 35 -35.52 -28.79 -7.97
C VAL A 35 -35.75 -27.30 -8.27
N PHE A 36 -34.99 -26.42 -7.62
CA PHE A 36 -35.02 -24.98 -7.86
C PHE A 36 -33.69 -24.35 -7.47
N SER A 37 -33.25 -23.37 -8.26
CA SER A 37 -32.12 -22.52 -7.93
C SER A 37 -32.35 -21.08 -8.40
N ASP A 38 -31.74 -20.13 -7.69
CA ASP A 38 -31.70 -18.72 -8.11
C ASP A 38 -30.38 -18.09 -7.68
N TYR A 39 -29.89 -17.14 -8.47
CA TYR A 39 -28.69 -16.34 -8.22
C TYR A 39 -29.00 -14.88 -8.52
N ARG A 40 -28.83 -13.98 -7.53
CA ARG A 40 -29.13 -12.55 -7.70
C ARG A 40 -28.17 -11.65 -6.93
N ARG A 41 -27.88 -10.47 -7.47
CA ARG A 41 -27.21 -9.40 -6.71
C ARG A 41 -28.21 -8.79 -5.72
N HIS A 42 -27.82 -8.65 -4.46
CA HIS A 42 -28.72 -8.11 -3.42
C HIS A 42 -28.63 -6.58 -3.28
N HIS A 43 -27.63 -5.91 -3.87
CA HIS A 43 -27.43 -4.45 -3.81
C HIS A 43 -27.54 -3.89 -2.37
N ALA A 44 -26.83 -4.53 -1.43
CA ALA A 44 -26.91 -4.29 0.01
C ALA A 44 -28.29 -4.45 0.69
N ARG A 45 -29.33 -4.90 -0.02
CA ARG A 45 -30.67 -5.20 0.54
C ARG A 45 -30.82 -6.69 0.85
N GLN A 46 -30.01 -7.20 1.78
CA GLN A 46 -29.92 -8.65 2.05
C GLN A 46 -31.25 -9.28 2.48
N TYR A 47 -31.96 -8.70 3.46
CA TYR A 47 -33.26 -9.21 3.91
C TYR A 47 -34.32 -9.20 2.79
N GLU A 48 -34.38 -8.12 2.01
CA GLU A 48 -35.29 -8.01 0.86
C GLU A 48 -34.96 -9.06 -0.20
N SER A 49 -33.67 -9.25 -0.50
CA SER A 49 -33.18 -10.24 -1.46
C SER A 49 -33.51 -11.66 -1.02
N VAL A 50 -33.28 -12.01 0.25
CA VAL A 50 -33.69 -13.31 0.84
C VAL A 50 -35.19 -13.52 0.69
N ARG A 51 -36.00 -12.51 1.04
CA ARG A 51 -37.45 -12.59 0.88
C ARG A 51 -37.85 -12.82 -0.58
N ASN A 52 -37.18 -12.15 -1.52
CA ASN A 52 -37.48 -12.27 -2.95
C ASN A 52 -37.12 -13.66 -3.49
N VAL A 53 -35.99 -14.25 -3.11
CA VAL A 53 -35.65 -15.62 -3.53
C VAL A 53 -36.59 -16.67 -2.92
N LEU A 54 -37.05 -16.46 -1.67
CA LEU A 54 -38.05 -17.33 -1.04
C LEU A 54 -39.42 -17.23 -1.74
N LYS A 55 -39.84 -16.02 -2.16
CA LYS A 55 -41.06 -15.84 -2.96
C LYS A 55 -41.00 -16.59 -4.29
N ARG A 56 -39.85 -16.57 -4.97
CA ARG A 56 -39.68 -17.32 -6.23
C ARG A 56 -39.67 -18.83 -6.03
N LEU A 57 -39.09 -19.31 -4.92
CA LEU A 57 -39.20 -20.71 -4.54
C LEU A 57 -40.67 -21.09 -4.25
N TYR A 58 -41.42 -20.21 -3.59
CA TYR A 58 -42.85 -20.39 -3.38
C TYR A 58 -43.65 -20.42 -4.70
N GLU A 59 -43.33 -19.54 -5.66
CA GLU A 59 -43.93 -19.55 -7.00
C GLU A 59 -43.63 -20.85 -7.75
N ALA A 60 -42.44 -21.43 -7.58
CA ALA A 60 -42.02 -22.65 -8.26
C ALA A 60 -42.52 -23.94 -7.58
N ALA A 61 -42.63 -23.97 -6.25
CA ALA A 61 -42.86 -25.19 -5.47
C ALA A 61 -44.15 -25.16 -4.60
N GLY A 62 -44.89 -24.05 -4.58
CA GLY A 62 -46.02 -23.85 -3.67
C GLY A 62 -45.61 -23.62 -2.21
N ASP A 63 -46.52 -23.78 -1.26
CA ASP A 63 -46.23 -23.66 0.18
C ASP A 63 -45.58 -24.92 0.75
N ALA A 64 -44.44 -25.30 0.18
CA ALA A 64 -43.65 -26.44 0.63
C ALA A 64 -43.08 -26.23 2.04
N HIS A 65 -42.89 -27.33 2.76
CA HIS A 65 -42.13 -27.33 4.01
C HIS A 65 -40.65 -27.54 3.71
N ILE A 66 -39.78 -26.72 4.31
CA ILE A 66 -38.35 -26.78 4.02
C ILE A 66 -37.51 -27.02 5.27
N TYR A 67 -36.44 -27.78 5.09
CA TYR A 67 -35.28 -27.80 5.96
C TYR A 67 -34.29 -26.77 5.46
N ALA A 68 -34.25 -25.60 6.09
CA ALA A 68 -33.45 -24.47 5.63
C ALA A 68 -32.13 -24.34 6.40
N VAL A 69 -31.03 -24.24 5.67
CA VAL A 69 -29.71 -23.90 6.19
C VAL A 69 -29.20 -22.65 5.49
N MET A 70 -28.73 -21.69 6.25
CA MET A 70 -28.11 -20.48 5.71
C MET A 70 -26.57 -20.56 5.76
N THR A 71 -25.92 -19.95 4.78
CA THR A 71 -24.47 -19.85 4.69
C THR A 71 -24.05 -18.53 4.04
N GLY A 72 -22.76 -18.18 4.07
CA GLY A 72 -22.27 -16.91 3.54
C GLY A 72 -22.06 -15.83 4.61
N SER A 73 -21.25 -14.84 4.27
CA SER A 73 -20.81 -13.77 5.17
C SER A 73 -21.93 -12.86 5.70
N GLY A 74 -23.03 -12.71 4.97
CA GLY A 74 -24.21 -11.93 5.37
C GLY A 74 -25.27 -12.72 6.14
N SER A 75 -25.13 -14.05 6.22
CA SER A 75 -26.23 -14.93 6.63
C SER A 75 -26.40 -15.11 8.13
N LYS A 76 -25.33 -15.06 8.93
CA LYS A 76 -25.40 -15.43 10.35
C LYS A 76 -26.45 -14.62 11.16
N PRO A 77 -26.49 -13.27 11.07
CA PRO A 77 -27.52 -12.49 11.77
C PRO A 77 -28.93 -12.80 11.27
N ILE A 78 -29.09 -13.08 9.97
CA ILE A 78 -30.37 -13.42 9.36
C ILE A 78 -30.83 -14.80 9.86
N ALA A 79 -29.93 -15.78 9.90
CA ALA A 79 -30.20 -17.12 10.40
C ALA A 79 -30.64 -17.10 11.87
N GLU A 80 -29.92 -16.37 12.73
CA GLU A 80 -30.29 -16.17 14.15
C GLU A 80 -31.66 -15.50 14.28
N THR A 81 -31.93 -14.50 13.44
CA THR A 81 -33.21 -13.78 13.41
C THR A 81 -34.38 -14.65 12.94
N LEU A 82 -34.13 -15.55 11.98
CA LEU A 82 -35.14 -16.46 11.42
C LEU A 82 -35.24 -17.80 12.16
N GLY A 83 -34.35 -18.06 13.13
CA GLY A 83 -34.27 -19.34 13.83
C GLY A 83 -33.81 -20.50 12.95
N LEU A 84 -33.01 -20.21 11.91
CA LEU A 84 -32.48 -21.20 10.97
C LEU A 84 -31.06 -21.64 11.35
N HIS A 85 -30.67 -22.84 10.91
CA HIS A 85 -29.28 -23.30 11.08
C HIS A 85 -28.33 -22.50 10.19
N PHE A 86 -27.10 -22.31 10.68
CA PHE A 86 -26.02 -21.66 9.95
C PHE A 86 -24.85 -22.62 9.78
N VAL A 87 -24.35 -22.75 8.56
CA VAL A 87 -23.12 -23.47 8.23
C VAL A 87 -22.13 -22.52 7.56
N GLN A 88 -20.84 -22.70 7.84
CA GLN A 88 -19.80 -21.89 7.22
C GLN A 88 -19.61 -22.30 5.74
N GLU A 89 -19.43 -21.31 4.86
CA GLU A 89 -19.42 -21.46 3.39
C GLU A 89 -18.38 -22.43 2.83
N VAL A 90 -17.19 -22.51 3.42
CA VAL A 90 -16.13 -23.46 3.02
C VAL A 90 -16.53 -24.89 3.36
N VAL A 91 -17.16 -25.08 4.52
CA VAL A 91 -17.69 -26.40 4.93
C VAL A 91 -18.81 -26.82 3.99
N ALA A 92 -19.76 -25.92 3.73
CA ALA A 92 -20.82 -26.16 2.76
C ALA A 92 -20.25 -26.55 1.39
N ASN A 93 -19.28 -25.79 0.87
CA ASN A 93 -18.66 -26.10 -0.42
C ASN A 93 -17.99 -27.47 -0.43
N SER A 94 -17.24 -27.80 0.63
CA SER A 94 -16.56 -29.10 0.72
C SER A 94 -17.53 -30.28 0.69
N ILE A 95 -18.71 -30.15 1.31
CA ILE A 95 -19.77 -31.18 1.30
C ILE A 95 -20.29 -31.39 -0.14
N ALA A 96 -20.53 -30.31 -0.88
CA ALA A 96 -20.99 -30.38 -2.26
C ALA A 96 -19.95 -31.05 -3.18
N ILE A 97 -18.68 -30.65 -3.07
CA ILE A 97 -17.58 -31.19 -3.88
C ILE A 97 -17.34 -32.67 -3.57
N GLN A 98 -17.33 -33.06 -2.29
CA GLN A 98 -17.11 -34.46 -1.90
C GLN A 98 -18.21 -35.40 -2.40
N LYS A 99 -19.44 -34.90 -2.53
CA LYS A 99 -20.58 -35.68 -3.04
C LYS A 99 -20.52 -35.85 -4.56
N ASP A 100 -20.36 -34.75 -5.30
CA ASP A 100 -20.56 -34.76 -6.76
C ASP A 100 -19.23 -34.89 -7.54
N HIS A 101 -18.10 -34.56 -6.92
CA HIS A 101 -16.77 -34.53 -7.53
C HIS A 101 -15.65 -35.10 -6.62
N PRO A 102 -15.75 -36.37 -6.16
CA PRO A 102 -14.84 -36.95 -5.16
C PRO A 102 -13.36 -37.07 -5.61
N GLY A 103 -13.08 -36.97 -6.91
CA GLY A 103 -11.72 -37.02 -7.48
C GLY A 103 -10.98 -35.69 -7.53
N VAL A 104 -11.63 -34.57 -7.19
CA VAL A 104 -11.03 -33.23 -7.19
C VAL A 104 -9.88 -33.14 -6.19
N LYS A 105 -8.76 -32.54 -6.60
CA LYS A 105 -7.62 -32.25 -5.72
C LYS A 105 -7.61 -30.81 -5.24
N THR A 106 -8.11 -29.88 -6.06
CA THR A 106 -8.16 -28.46 -5.71
C THR A 106 -9.46 -27.80 -6.17
N ALA A 107 -10.10 -27.00 -5.32
CA ALA A 107 -11.20 -26.13 -5.72
C ALA A 107 -10.78 -24.67 -5.65
N ILE A 108 -11.07 -23.90 -6.70
CA ILE A 108 -10.88 -22.45 -6.78
C ILE A 108 -12.27 -21.81 -6.89
N GLU A 109 -12.69 -21.13 -5.83
CA GLU A 109 -13.97 -20.41 -5.79
C GLU A 109 -13.71 -18.90 -5.75
N LEU A 110 -14.30 -18.17 -6.70
CA LEU A 110 -14.29 -16.71 -6.70
C LEU A 110 -15.69 -16.18 -6.45
N GLY A 111 -15.86 -15.40 -5.39
CA GLY A 111 -17.08 -14.72 -5.00
C GLY A 111 -17.04 -13.21 -5.29
N GLY A 112 -17.97 -12.49 -4.67
CA GLY A 112 -18.10 -11.04 -4.83
C GLY A 112 -16.93 -10.26 -4.24
N GLN A 113 -16.58 -10.51 -2.98
CA GLN A 113 -15.43 -9.91 -2.28
C GLN A 113 -14.46 -10.97 -1.71
N ASP A 114 -14.82 -12.25 -1.88
CA ASP A 114 -14.16 -13.39 -1.28
C ASP A 114 -13.60 -14.29 -2.39
N ALA A 115 -12.40 -14.84 -2.19
CA ALA A 115 -11.75 -15.81 -3.06
C ALA A 115 -11.19 -16.93 -2.18
N LYS A 116 -11.36 -18.18 -2.61
CA LYS A 116 -11.05 -19.36 -1.81
C LYS A 116 -10.34 -20.42 -2.62
N ILE A 117 -9.39 -21.09 -1.97
CA ILE A 117 -8.80 -22.32 -2.47
C ILE A 117 -8.95 -23.40 -1.41
N ILE A 118 -9.55 -24.53 -1.80
CA ILE A 118 -9.70 -25.71 -0.95
C ILE A 118 -8.82 -26.81 -1.52
N PHE A 119 -7.97 -27.38 -0.69
CA PHE A 119 -7.10 -28.50 -1.04
C PHE A 119 -7.64 -29.79 -0.45
N PHE A 120 -7.76 -30.82 -1.28
CA PHE A 120 -8.25 -32.14 -0.89
C PHE A 120 -7.10 -33.15 -0.91
N ARG A 121 -7.04 -33.98 0.13
CA ARG A 121 -6.15 -35.15 0.20
C ARG A 121 -6.97 -36.39 0.49
N GLU A 122 -6.48 -37.54 0.05
CA GLU A 122 -7.07 -38.81 0.43
C GLU A 122 -6.77 -39.06 1.92
N ASN A 123 -7.83 -39.32 2.68
CA ASN A 123 -7.70 -39.79 4.06
C ASN A 123 -7.28 -41.27 4.09
N GLU A 124 -7.01 -41.81 5.28
CA GLU A 124 -6.63 -43.22 5.48
C GLU A 124 -7.66 -44.23 4.94
N GLN A 125 -8.89 -43.78 4.65
CA GLN A 125 -9.99 -44.57 4.10
C GLN A 125 -10.16 -44.38 2.58
N GLY A 126 -9.22 -43.70 1.91
CA GLY A 126 -9.24 -43.45 0.47
C GLY A 126 -10.29 -42.44 0.00
N ARG A 127 -10.91 -41.67 0.89
CA ARG A 127 -11.88 -40.62 0.56
C ARG A 127 -11.21 -39.25 0.55
N ALA A 128 -11.59 -38.40 -0.39
CA ALA A 128 -11.14 -37.01 -0.43
C ALA A 128 -11.64 -36.26 0.82
N ALA A 129 -10.71 -35.87 1.70
CA ALA A 129 -10.94 -35.03 2.86
C ALA A 129 -10.28 -33.66 2.63
N VAL A 130 -10.88 -32.61 3.18
CA VAL A 130 -10.25 -31.29 3.13
C VAL A 130 -8.97 -31.34 3.97
N SER A 131 -7.82 -31.17 3.32
CA SER A 131 -6.55 -31.05 4.04
C SER A 131 -6.32 -29.62 4.48
N GLU A 132 -6.68 -28.66 3.62
CA GLU A 132 -6.35 -27.28 3.84
C GLU A 132 -7.35 -26.34 3.19
N MET A 133 -7.61 -25.21 3.83
CA MET A 133 -8.50 -24.16 3.33
C MET A 133 -7.76 -22.83 3.37
N ARG A 134 -7.88 -22.05 2.28
CA ARG A 134 -7.31 -20.72 2.14
C ARG A 134 -8.39 -19.78 1.61
N MET A 135 -8.46 -18.61 2.20
CA MET A 135 -9.37 -17.54 1.82
C MET A 135 -8.62 -16.22 1.85
N ASN A 136 -8.94 -15.32 0.94
CA ASN A 136 -8.35 -13.98 0.97
C ASN A 136 -8.71 -13.29 2.28
N GLY A 137 -7.81 -12.44 2.77
CA GLY A 137 -8.16 -11.49 3.82
C GLY A 137 -9.22 -10.51 3.30
N SER A 138 -9.48 -9.44 4.04
CA SER A 138 -10.52 -8.47 3.68
C SER A 138 -10.33 -7.79 2.30
N CYS A 139 -9.17 -7.96 1.64
CA CYS A 139 -8.88 -7.33 0.35
C CYS A 139 -9.58 -8.06 -0.80
N ALA A 140 -10.49 -7.37 -1.48
CA ALA A 140 -11.24 -7.87 -2.64
C ALA A 140 -10.40 -8.01 -3.93
N GLY A 141 -9.07 -7.96 -3.85
CA GLY A 141 -8.17 -8.21 -4.97
C GLY A 141 -8.30 -9.65 -5.46
N GLY A 142 -8.49 -9.83 -6.76
CA GLY A 142 -8.72 -11.15 -7.35
C GLY A 142 -10.16 -11.67 -7.25
N THR A 143 -11.15 -10.81 -6.99
CA THR A 143 -12.57 -11.21 -6.82
C THR A 143 -13.49 -10.50 -7.82
N GLY A 144 -14.80 -10.79 -7.79
CA GLY A 144 -15.78 -10.11 -8.64
C GLY A 144 -15.81 -8.58 -8.46
N ALA A 145 -15.60 -8.07 -7.25
CA ALA A 145 -15.54 -6.63 -6.99
C ALA A 145 -14.35 -5.96 -7.68
N PHE A 146 -13.25 -6.69 -7.92
CA PHE A 146 -12.16 -6.17 -8.74
C PHE A 146 -12.59 -5.99 -10.21
N ILE A 147 -13.35 -6.95 -10.75
CA ILE A 147 -13.91 -6.85 -12.11
C ILE A 147 -14.86 -5.66 -12.19
N ASP A 148 -15.78 -5.49 -11.22
CA ASP A 148 -16.71 -4.36 -11.18
C ASP A 148 -15.97 -3.01 -11.21
N GLU A 149 -14.91 -2.86 -10.39
CA GLU A 149 -14.11 -1.62 -10.35
C GLU A 149 -13.36 -1.37 -11.66
N VAL A 150 -12.76 -2.41 -12.26
CA VAL A 150 -12.05 -2.26 -13.55
C VAL A 150 -13.03 -2.00 -14.68
N ALA A 151 -14.20 -2.63 -14.69
CA ALA A 151 -15.26 -2.36 -15.66
C ALA A 151 -15.69 -0.89 -15.61
N ALA A 152 -15.89 -0.34 -14.40
CA ALA A 152 -16.20 1.07 -14.22
C ALA A 152 -15.10 2.00 -14.76
N ILE A 153 -13.82 1.67 -14.55
CA ILE A 153 -12.67 2.43 -15.08
C ILE A 153 -12.65 2.40 -16.61
N LEU A 154 -12.94 1.24 -17.22
CA LEU A 154 -13.00 1.05 -18.66
C LEU A 154 -14.31 1.56 -19.29
N LYS A 155 -15.26 2.03 -18.47
CA LYS A 155 -16.63 2.40 -18.87
C LYS A 155 -17.35 1.26 -19.59
N LEU A 156 -17.23 0.06 -19.05
CA LEU A 156 -17.91 -1.15 -19.51
C LEU A 156 -18.93 -1.57 -18.46
N VAL A 157 -20.00 -2.22 -18.89
CA VAL A 157 -20.87 -2.96 -17.95
C VAL A 157 -20.20 -4.30 -17.61
N PRO A 158 -20.25 -4.79 -16.35
CA PRO A 158 -19.60 -6.03 -15.95
C PRO A 158 -19.96 -7.25 -16.82
N GLU A 159 -21.18 -7.29 -17.34
CA GLU A 159 -21.68 -8.35 -18.20
C GLU A 159 -20.99 -8.41 -19.58
N GLU A 160 -20.47 -7.28 -20.06
CA GLU A 160 -19.73 -7.20 -21.33
C GLU A 160 -18.24 -7.47 -21.16
N PHE A 161 -17.75 -7.52 -19.92
CA PHE A 161 -16.31 -7.54 -19.61
C PHE A 161 -15.57 -8.73 -20.25
N ASP A 162 -16.15 -9.94 -20.17
CA ASP A 162 -15.57 -11.15 -20.78
C ASP A 162 -15.45 -11.02 -22.31
N SER A 163 -16.42 -10.37 -22.97
CA SER A 163 -16.42 -10.20 -24.43
C SER A 163 -15.32 -9.24 -24.93
N PHE A 164 -14.95 -8.26 -24.11
CA PHE A 164 -13.81 -7.38 -24.38
C PHE A 164 -12.49 -8.10 -24.10
N ALA A 165 -12.39 -8.78 -22.96
CA ALA A 165 -11.19 -9.55 -22.60
C ALA A 165 -10.87 -10.64 -23.63
N ALA A 166 -11.89 -11.31 -24.18
CA ALA A 166 -11.74 -12.35 -25.20
C ALA A 166 -11.13 -11.83 -26.52
N ARG A 167 -11.26 -10.53 -26.81
CA ARG A 167 -10.69 -9.86 -27.99
C ARG A 167 -9.31 -9.25 -27.73
N GLY A 168 -8.86 -9.22 -26.48
CA GLY A 168 -7.52 -8.77 -26.13
C GLY A 168 -6.45 -9.69 -26.71
N VAL A 169 -5.32 -9.11 -27.11
CA VAL A 169 -4.20 -9.83 -27.73
C VAL A 169 -2.96 -9.74 -26.87
N THR A 170 -2.69 -8.55 -26.30
CA THR A 170 -1.44 -8.27 -25.60
C THR A 170 -1.74 -7.80 -24.18
N PRO A 171 -1.78 -8.72 -23.18
CA PRO A 171 -1.97 -8.33 -21.80
C PRO A 171 -0.82 -7.44 -21.32
N ARG A 172 -1.17 -6.37 -20.60
CA ARG A 172 -0.27 -5.44 -19.91
C ARG A 172 -0.16 -5.83 -18.45
N ASP A 173 0.99 -5.52 -17.85
CA ASP A 173 1.18 -5.71 -16.42
C ASP A 173 0.40 -4.63 -15.65
N ILE A 174 -0.63 -5.06 -14.93
CA ILE A 174 -1.37 -4.23 -13.99
C ILE A 174 -1.48 -4.91 -12.63
N SER A 175 -1.61 -4.13 -11.56
CA SER A 175 -1.76 -4.64 -10.20
C SER A 175 -3.11 -5.32 -9.98
N GLY A 176 -3.07 -6.59 -9.52
CA GLY A 176 -4.25 -7.36 -9.12
C GLY A 176 -4.67 -7.20 -7.66
N ARG A 177 -3.94 -6.37 -6.88
CA ARG A 177 -4.11 -6.26 -5.42
C ARG A 177 -5.45 -5.68 -5.01
N CYS A 178 -5.90 -4.62 -5.68
CA CYS A 178 -7.25 -4.08 -5.53
C CYS A 178 -7.59 -3.10 -6.67
N GLY A 179 -8.88 -2.75 -6.81
CA GLY A 179 -9.35 -1.83 -7.86
C GLY A 179 -8.68 -0.44 -7.83
N VAL A 180 -8.21 0.01 -6.67
CA VAL A 180 -7.51 1.31 -6.53
C VAL A 180 -6.13 1.31 -7.17
N PHE A 181 -5.34 0.25 -6.93
CA PHE A 181 -4.04 0.11 -7.58
C PHE A 181 -4.22 -0.15 -9.08
N ALA A 182 -5.19 -1.00 -9.46
CA ALA A 182 -5.53 -1.21 -10.85
C ALA A 182 -5.89 0.10 -11.55
N LYS A 183 -6.66 1.00 -10.92
CA LYS A 183 -6.96 2.34 -11.47
C LYS A 183 -5.70 3.18 -11.72
N THR A 184 -4.76 3.14 -10.77
CA THR A 184 -3.50 3.90 -10.87
C THR A 184 -2.62 3.39 -12.01
N ASP A 185 -2.71 2.10 -12.34
CA ASP A 185 -1.97 1.48 -13.44
C ASP A 185 -2.72 1.64 -14.78
N ILE A 186 -4.05 1.44 -14.80
CA ILE A 186 -4.89 1.45 -16.00
C ILE A 186 -5.08 2.87 -16.55
N GLN A 187 -5.29 3.88 -15.70
CA GLN A 187 -5.61 5.23 -16.17
C GLN A 187 -4.49 5.85 -17.02
N PRO A 188 -3.20 5.77 -16.64
CA PRO A 188 -2.10 6.17 -17.51
C PRO A 188 -2.10 5.39 -18.83
N LEU A 189 -2.32 4.07 -18.80
CA LEU A 189 -2.35 3.22 -20.00
C LEU A 189 -3.49 3.61 -20.96
N LEU A 190 -4.68 3.92 -20.43
CA LEU A 190 -5.80 4.45 -21.21
C LEU A 190 -5.45 5.80 -21.85
N ASN A 191 -4.88 6.73 -21.07
CA ASN A 191 -4.45 8.05 -21.57
C ASN A 191 -3.31 7.94 -22.60
N GLN A 192 -2.61 6.81 -22.64
CA GLN A 192 -1.56 6.47 -23.61
C GLN A 192 -2.10 5.66 -24.81
N GLY A 193 -3.42 5.44 -24.91
CA GLY A 193 -4.07 4.78 -26.05
C GLY A 193 -4.01 3.26 -26.06
N VAL A 194 -3.76 2.60 -24.91
CA VAL A 194 -3.92 1.14 -24.81
C VAL A 194 -5.40 0.76 -24.97
N SER A 195 -5.68 -0.28 -25.75
CA SER A 195 -7.06 -0.74 -26.03
C SER A 195 -7.78 -1.20 -24.77
N ARG A 196 -9.11 -1.04 -24.73
CA ARG A 196 -9.92 -1.50 -23.58
C ARG A 196 -9.95 -3.03 -23.50
N GLU A 197 -9.86 -3.70 -24.64
CA GLU A 197 -9.79 -5.14 -24.81
C GLU A 197 -8.54 -5.72 -24.13
N ASP A 198 -7.36 -5.14 -24.41
CA ASP A 198 -6.11 -5.58 -23.78
C ASP A 198 -6.13 -5.31 -22.27
N LEU A 199 -6.70 -4.20 -21.82
CA LEU A 199 -6.82 -3.87 -20.40
C LEU A 199 -7.80 -4.80 -19.66
N ALA A 200 -8.90 -5.19 -20.30
CA ALA A 200 -9.84 -6.18 -19.76
C ALA A 200 -9.16 -7.56 -19.63
N LEU A 201 -8.40 -7.99 -20.65
CA LEU A 201 -7.59 -9.21 -20.57
C LEU A 201 -6.52 -9.12 -19.46
N SER A 202 -5.83 -7.99 -19.36
CA SER A 202 -4.84 -7.70 -18.32
C SER A 202 -5.41 -7.87 -16.91
N ALA A 203 -6.67 -7.44 -16.70
CA ALA A 203 -7.38 -7.61 -15.44
C ALA A 203 -7.60 -9.08 -15.08
N PHE A 204 -7.95 -9.94 -16.03
CA PHE A 204 -8.05 -11.38 -15.78
C PHE A 204 -6.71 -12.02 -15.44
N HIS A 205 -5.63 -11.63 -16.13
CA HIS A 205 -4.27 -12.07 -15.77
C HIS A 205 -3.87 -11.62 -14.36
N ALA A 206 -4.26 -10.40 -13.96
CA ALA A 206 -4.01 -9.86 -12.64
C ALA A 206 -4.81 -10.60 -11.55
N ILE A 207 -6.08 -10.93 -11.79
CA ILE A 207 -6.93 -11.72 -10.88
C ILE A 207 -6.34 -13.12 -10.66
N ALA A 208 -6.00 -13.82 -11.74
CA ALA A 208 -5.44 -15.16 -11.63
C ALA A 208 -4.09 -15.15 -10.90
N LYS A 209 -3.22 -14.17 -11.20
CA LYS A 209 -1.94 -13.98 -10.53
C LYS A 209 -2.11 -13.72 -9.02
N GLN A 210 -3.05 -12.84 -8.65
CA GLN A 210 -3.33 -12.51 -7.25
C GLN A 210 -3.91 -13.70 -6.50
N THR A 211 -4.82 -14.45 -7.11
CA THR A 211 -5.45 -15.62 -6.50
C THR A 211 -4.43 -16.73 -6.25
N ILE A 212 -3.62 -17.07 -7.26
CA ILE A 212 -2.59 -18.10 -7.15
C ILE A 212 -1.51 -17.69 -6.15
N GLY A 213 -0.95 -16.48 -6.30
CA GLY A 213 0.13 -16.00 -5.42
C GLY A 213 -0.30 -15.76 -3.98
N GLY A 214 -1.53 -15.25 -3.79
CA GLY A 214 -2.04 -14.87 -2.47
C GLY A 214 -2.61 -16.05 -1.66
N LEU A 215 -3.21 -17.05 -2.33
CA LEU A 215 -3.94 -18.13 -1.66
C LEU A 215 -3.26 -19.50 -1.73
N ALA A 216 -2.39 -19.77 -2.70
CA ALA A 216 -1.66 -21.04 -2.74
C ALA A 216 -0.65 -21.15 -1.57
N GLN A 217 0.05 -20.06 -1.25
CA GLN A 217 0.93 -19.92 -0.08
C GLN A 217 1.93 -21.06 0.13
N GLY A 218 2.52 -21.60 -0.95
CA GLY A 218 3.43 -22.75 -0.88
C GLY A 218 2.80 -24.11 -1.16
N LEU A 219 1.48 -24.20 -1.26
CA LEU A 219 0.78 -25.43 -1.64
C LEU A 219 0.67 -25.54 -3.17
N GLU A 220 0.94 -26.74 -3.68
CA GLU A 220 0.85 -27.02 -5.10
C GLU A 220 -0.60 -27.23 -5.52
N ILE A 221 -1.05 -26.47 -6.52
CA ILE A 221 -2.37 -26.65 -7.15
C ILE A 221 -2.23 -27.78 -8.17
N LYS A 222 -2.83 -28.94 -7.87
CA LYS A 222 -2.80 -30.13 -8.73
C LYS A 222 -4.18 -30.38 -9.36
N GLY A 223 -4.16 -30.87 -10.60
CA GLY A 223 -5.34 -31.41 -11.27
C GLY A 223 -5.85 -32.71 -10.61
N PRO A 224 -7.15 -33.01 -10.70
CA PRO A 224 -8.21 -32.17 -11.28
C PRO A 224 -8.57 -30.96 -10.41
N VAL A 225 -8.71 -29.79 -11.05
CA VAL A 225 -9.08 -28.50 -10.45
C VAL A 225 -10.51 -28.14 -10.82
N ILE A 226 -11.34 -27.84 -9.81
CA ILE A 226 -12.71 -27.38 -9.99
C ILE A 226 -12.82 -25.86 -9.85
N PHE A 227 -13.52 -25.21 -10.78
CA PHE A 227 -13.71 -23.76 -10.81
C PHE A 227 -15.16 -23.38 -10.47
N GLU A 228 -15.33 -22.55 -9.44
CA GLU A 228 -16.64 -22.27 -8.81
C GLU A 228 -16.88 -20.78 -8.55
N GLY A 229 -18.15 -20.42 -8.33
CA GLY A 229 -18.55 -19.06 -8.00
C GLY A 229 -18.90 -18.19 -9.21
N GLY A 230 -19.48 -17.02 -8.94
CA GLY A 230 -20.08 -16.14 -9.96
C GLY A 230 -19.08 -15.69 -11.03
N PRO A 231 -17.98 -14.99 -10.66
CA PRO A 231 -16.93 -14.59 -11.60
C PRO A 231 -16.43 -15.69 -12.54
N LEU A 232 -16.19 -16.92 -12.04
CA LEU A 232 -15.73 -18.05 -12.86
C LEU A 232 -16.83 -18.67 -13.73
N THR A 233 -18.10 -18.42 -13.38
CA THR A 233 -19.27 -18.83 -14.19
C THR A 233 -19.48 -17.89 -15.38
N PHE A 234 -19.46 -16.58 -15.13
CA PHE A 234 -19.81 -15.57 -16.14
C PHE A 234 -18.64 -15.12 -17.02
N ASN A 235 -17.39 -15.35 -16.59
CA ASN A 235 -16.19 -14.91 -17.33
C ASN A 235 -15.36 -16.13 -17.79
N LYS A 236 -15.67 -16.67 -18.96
CA LYS A 236 -15.00 -17.89 -19.47
C LYS A 236 -13.54 -17.65 -19.81
N THR A 237 -13.19 -16.44 -20.23
CA THR A 237 -11.80 -16.05 -20.51
C THR A 237 -10.98 -16.05 -19.23
N LEU A 238 -11.56 -15.69 -18.08
CA LEU A 238 -10.88 -15.78 -16.78
C LEU A 238 -10.48 -17.23 -16.45
N VAL A 239 -11.38 -18.20 -16.68
CA VAL A 239 -11.05 -19.63 -16.48
C VAL A 239 -9.93 -20.08 -17.43
N LYS A 240 -9.95 -19.62 -18.69
CA LYS A 240 -8.87 -19.88 -19.66
C LYS A 240 -7.52 -19.37 -19.15
N VAL A 241 -7.49 -18.14 -18.63
CA VAL A 241 -6.28 -17.53 -18.04
C VAL A 241 -5.78 -18.32 -16.83
N PHE A 242 -6.67 -18.83 -15.96
CA PHE A 242 -6.27 -19.74 -14.87
C PHE A 242 -5.64 -21.03 -15.40
N CYS A 243 -6.24 -21.65 -16.42
CA CYS A 243 -5.72 -22.88 -17.02
C CYS A 243 -4.34 -22.65 -17.66
N GLU A 244 -4.16 -21.55 -18.40
CA GLU A 244 -2.87 -21.18 -19.00
C GLU A 244 -1.78 -20.97 -17.94
N LYS A 245 -2.11 -20.27 -16.83
CA LYS A 245 -1.14 -19.99 -15.76
C LYS A 245 -0.80 -21.20 -14.90
N LEU A 246 -1.75 -22.11 -14.73
CA LEU A 246 -1.57 -23.33 -13.96
C LEU A 246 -1.07 -24.50 -14.82
N GLU A 247 -0.90 -24.29 -16.13
CA GLU A 247 -0.51 -25.31 -17.11
C GLU A 247 -1.44 -26.55 -17.04
N LEU A 248 -2.76 -26.31 -16.88
CA LEU A 248 -3.76 -27.37 -16.76
C LEU A 248 -4.21 -27.87 -18.13
N ASP A 249 -4.19 -29.19 -18.30
CA ASP A 249 -4.77 -29.86 -19.45
C ASP A 249 -6.30 -29.88 -19.37
N GLN A 250 -6.97 -30.14 -20.51
CA GLN A 250 -8.43 -30.15 -20.59
C GLN A 250 -9.07 -31.20 -19.68
N SER A 251 -8.39 -32.31 -19.40
CA SER A 251 -8.83 -33.36 -18.47
C SER A 251 -8.74 -32.94 -16.99
N ASP A 252 -7.89 -31.98 -16.67
CA ASP A 252 -7.67 -31.50 -15.30
C ASP A 252 -8.58 -30.31 -14.93
N ARG A 253 -9.40 -29.85 -15.87
CA ARG A 253 -10.33 -28.74 -15.69
C ARG A 253 -11.75 -29.25 -15.45
N ILE A 254 -12.31 -28.96 -14.28
CA ILE A 254 -13.70 -29.27 -13.95
C ILE A 254 -14.49 -27.96 -13.79
N ILE A 255 -15.61 -27.86 -14.52
CA ILE A 255 -16.61 -26.79 -14.35
C ILE A 255 -17.94 -27.49 -14.01
N PRO A 256 -18.49 -27.30 -12.80
CA PRO A 256 -19.80 -27.83 -12.43
C PRO A 256 -20.93 -27.35 -13.35
N GLY A 257 -22.08 -28.02 -13.32
CA GLY A 257 -23.27 -27.56 -14.05
C GLY A 257 -23.80 -26.21 -13.55
N HIS A 258 -23.70 -25.96 -12.23
CA HIS A 258 -24.09 -24.70 -11.59
C HIS A 258 -23.01 -24.19 -10.63
N PRO A 259 -21.84 -23.71 -11.13
CA PRO A 259 -20.74 -23.31 -10.26
C PRO A 259 -21.11 -22.13 -9.35
N GLU A 260 -22.05 -21.28 -9.77
CA GLU A 260 -22.47 -20.08 -9.06
C GLU A 260 -23.27 -20.35 -7.77
N ILE A 261 -23.91 -21.52 -7.64
CA ILE A 261 -24.73 -21.91 -6.48
C ILE A 261 -24.14 -23.05 -5.64
N MET A 262 -22.93 -23.53 -5.96
CA MET A 262 -22.34 -24.73 -5.35
C MET A 262 -22.32 -24.68 -3.80
N ILE A 263 -22.05 -23.50 -3.24
CA ILE A 263 -22.07 -23.24 -1.79
C ILE A 263 -23.49 -23.37 -1.21
N ALA A 264 -24.51 -22.80 -1.87
CA ALA A 264 -25.90 -22.92 -1.44
C ALA A 264 -26.37 -24.39 -1.54
N TYR A 265 -25.97 -25.10 -2.59
CA TYR A 265 -26.22 -26.53 -2.73
C TYR A 265 -25.59 -27.33 -1.57
N GLY A 266 -24.34 -27.05 -1.24
CA GLY A 266 -23.65 -27.64 -0.10
C GLY A 266 -24.30 -27.35 1.26
N ALA A 267 -24.86 -26.15 1.44
CA ALA A 267 -25.61 -25.80 2.64
C ALA A 267 -26.88 -26.63 2.76
N ALA A 268 -27.61 -26.85 1.65
CA ALA A 268 -28.80 -27.71 1.63
C ALA A 268 -28.45 -29.15 2.05
N LEU A 269 -27.34 -29.70 1.52
CA LEU A 269 -26.84 -31.04 1.85
C LEU A 269 -26.38 -31.16 3.32
N SER A 270 -25.90 -30.07 3.91
CA SER A 270 -25.33 -30.08 5.26
C SER A 270 -26.36 -30.34 6.37
N TYR A 271 -27.65 -30.15 6.09
CA TYR A 271 -28.72 -30.37 7.07
C TYR A 271 -28.64 -31.78 7.69
N ASP A 272 -28.63 -32.81 6.84
CA ASP A 272 -28.56 -34.20 7.30
C ASP A 272 -27.17 -34.60 7.78
N ALA A 273 -26.11 -33.97 7.26
CA ALA A 273 -24.73 -34.30 7.63
C ALA A 273 -24.30 -33.75 9.00
N LEU A 274 -24.83 -32.58 9.41
CA LEU A 274 -24.34 -31.87 10.60
C LEU A 274 -25.41 -31.64 11.68
N PHE A 275 -26.70 -31.63 11.33
CA PHE A 275 -27.77 -31.20 12.23
C PHE A 275 -28.81 -32.29 12.54
N SER A 276 -28.62 -33.51 12.02
CA SER A 276 -29.56 -34.63 12.16
C SER A 276 -29.50 -35.41 13.48
N GLY A 277 -28.50 -35.14 14.34
CA GLY A 277 -28.15 -35.97 15.50
C GLY A 277 -28.94 -35.74 16.80
N ALA A 278 -29.86 -34.78 16.86
CA ALA A 278 -30.73 -34.57 18.03
C ALA A 278 -32.18 -34.89 17.64
N GLU A 279 -32.73 -36.00 18.12
CA GLU A 279 -34.09 -36.48 17.81
C GLU A 279 -35.22 -35.49 18.16
N ASN A 280 -34.93 -34.37 18.85
CA ASN A 280 -35.89 -33.34 19.26
C ASN A 280 -35.88 -32.04 18.42
N ASP A 281 -35.04 -31.89 17.39
CA ASP A 281 -34.83 -30.58 16.71
C ASP A 281 -35.11 -30.52 15.20
N ARG A 282 -35.72 -31.56 14.59
CA ARG A 282 -36.17 -31.50 13.18
C ARG A 282 -37.35 -30.54 13.00
N LYS A 283 -37.10 -29.24 12.97
CA LYS A 283 -38.09 -28.20 12.62
C LYS A 283 -38.10 -27.96 11.11
N THR A 284 -39.16 -28.44 10.45
CA THR A 284 -39.54 -27.92 9.13
C THR A 284 -40.33 -26.62 9.29
N ILE A 285 -40.18 -25.70 8.36
CA ILE A 285 -40.92 -24.42 8.36
C ILE A 285 -41.59 -24.24 6.99
N SER A 286 -42.78 -23.63 6.94
CA SER A 286 -43.44 -23.35 5.65
C SER A 286 -42.81 -22.15 4.96
N LEU A 287 -42.81 -22.16 3.63
CA LEU A 287 -42.32 -21.02 2.83
C LEU A 287 -43.14 -19.75 3.11
N SER A 288 -44.46 -19.86 3.26
CA SER A 288 -45.35 -18.74 3.58
C SER A 288 -45.00 -18.08 4.92
N GLU A 289 -44.67 -18.88 5.94
CA GLU A 289 -44.26 -18.40 7.26
C GLU A 289 -42.90 -17.70 7.20
N LEU A 290 -41.93 -18.28 6.50
CA LEU A 290 -40.61 -17.67 6.29
C LEU A 290 -40.69 -16.31 5.55
N ILE A 291 -41.52 -16.22 4.51
CA ILE A 291 -41.74 -14.98 3.76
C ILE A 291 -42.39 -13.91 4.66
N ARG A 292 -43.29 -14.29 5.56
CA ARG A 292 -43.92 -13.39 6.53
C ARG A 292 -42.93 -12.87 7.56
N ILE A 293 -42.18 -13.77 8.22
CA ILE A 293 -41.22 -13.42 9.28
C ILE A 293 -40.10 -12.53 8.72
N THR A 294 -39.60 -12.84 7.51
CA THR A 294 -38.61 -11.99 6.82
C THR A 294 -39.16 -10.60 6.49
N GLY A 295 -40.45 -10.49 6.15
CA GLY A 295 -41.11 -9.22 5.90
C GLY A 295 -41.31 -8.34 7.15
N GLU A 296 -41.74 -8.93 8.26
CA GLU A 296 -42.01 -8.22 9.52
C GLU A 296 -40.73 -7.73 10.19
N LYS A 297 -39.68 -8.56 10.21
CA LYS A 297 -38.42 -8.22 10.88
C LYS A 297 -37.50 -7.30 10.08
N SER A 298 -37.75 -7.15 8.78
CA SER A 298 -37.07 -6.14 7.95
C SER A 298 -37.39 -4.70 8.37
N LEU A 299 -38.44 -4.48 9.18
CA LEU A 299 -38.89 -3.17 9.64
C LEU A 299 -38.44 -2.84 11.08
N SER A 300 -37.93 -3.81 11.84
CA SER A 300 -37.69 -3.67 13.29
C SER A 300 -36.22 -3.63 13.72
N SER A 301 -35.27 -3.67 12.79
CA SER A 301 -33.82 -3.63 13.11
C SER A 301 -33.27 -2.21 13.26
N GLU A 302 -33.93 -1.37 14.06
CA GLU A 302 -33.36 -0.10 14.53
C GLU A 302 -32.43 -0.36 15.72
N ASP A 303 -31.23 -0.89 15.44
CA ASP A 303 -30.20 -0.98 16.46
C ASP A 303 -29.59 0.42 16.66
N GLN A 304 -29.93 1.10 17.77
CA GLN A 304 -29.52 2.48 18.09
C GLN A 304 -28.05 2.62 18.51
N SER A 305 -27.14 1.82 17.95
CA SER A 305 -25.71 1.99 18.21
C SER A 305 -25.09 2.97 17.18
N GLY A 306 -24.73 4.17 17.63
CA GLY A 306 -23.84 5.08 16.89
C GLY A 306 -24.52 6.17 16.04
N ARG A 307 -25.14 7.16 16.68
CA ARG A 307 -25.42 8.45 16.03
C ARG A 307 -24.10 9.19 15.76
N GLY A 308 -23.82 9.53 14.50
CA GLY A 308 -22.76 10.48 14.16
C GLY A 308 -23.15 11.91 14.54
N GLN A 309 -22.16 12.79 14.69
CA GLN A 309 -22.40 14.23 14.93
C GLN A 309 -23.19 14.84 13.75
N LEU A 310 -23.99 15.88 13.95
CA LEU A 310 -24.61 16.62 12.83
C LEU A 310 -23.61 17.63 12.23
N TYR A 311 -23.86 18.08 11.00
CA TYR A 311 -22.99 19.09 10.36
C TYR A 311 -23.17 20.49 10.93
N PHE A 312 -24.41 20.81 11.31
CA PHE A 312 -24.83 22.04 11.94
C PHE A 312 -25.83 21.69 13.04
N GLU A 313 -25.77 22.39 14.16
CA GLU A 313 -26.72 22.26 15.26
C GLU A 313 -28.04 23.00 14.94
N ASN A 314 -27.95 24.11 14.20
CA ASN A 314 -29.08 24.94 13.82
C ASN A 314 -28.87 25.65 12.47
N ASN A 315 -29.92 26.30 11.96
CA ASN A 315 -29.88 26.98 10.67
C ASN A 315 -29.04 28.27 10.67
N GLU A 316 -28.89 28.93 11.83
CA GLU A 316 -28.06 30.14 11.95
C GLU A 316 -26.58 29.81 11.72
N GLU A 317 -26.11 28.70 12.27
CA GLU A 317 -24.75 28.18 12.05
C GLU A 317 -24.49 27.87 10.57
N TYR A 318 -25.49 27.28 9.87
CA TYR A 318 -25.41 27.02 8.43
C TYR A 318 -25.30 28.30 7.61
N LEU A 319 -26.12 29.32 7.92
CA LEU A 319 -26.08 30.61 7.24
C LEU A 319 -24.77 31.36 7.50
N ALA A 320 -24.25 31.32 8.73
CA ALA A 320 -22.96 31.89 9.09
C ALA A 320 -21.81 31.20 8.32
N PHE A 321 -21.85 29.87 8.21
CA PHE A 321 -20.89 29.11 7.41
C PHE A 321 -20.93 29.51 5.93
N LYS A 322 -22.13 29.60 5.32
CA LYS A 322 -22.29 30.04 3.93
C LYS A 322 -21.74 31.44 3.68
N LYS A 323 -21.95 32.38 4.62
CA LYS A 323 -21.45 33.75 4.51
C LYS A 323 -19.91 33.84 4.59
N ARG A 324 -19.26 32.96 5.38
CA ARG A 324 -17.79 32.92 5.51
C ARG A 324 -17.09 32.33 4.28
N HIS A 325 -17.78 31.49 3.51
CA HIS A 325 -17.19 30.71 2.42
C HIS A 325 -17.82 31.00 1.05
N PRO A 326 -17.82 32.27 0.58
CA PRO A 326 -18.31 32.58 -0.76
C PRO A 326 -17.38 31.97 -1.82
N LEU A 327 -17.97 31.43 -2.87
CA LEU A 327 -17.24 31.10 -4.09
C LEU A 327 -17.23 32.31 -5.01
N ALA A 328 -16.11 32.58 -5.66
CA ALA A 328 -16.05 33.62 -6.67
C ALA A 328 -16.81 33.18 -7.92
N VAL A 329 -17.59 34.09 -8.50
CA VAL A 329 -18.26 33.87 -9.78
C VAL A 329 -17.40 34.52 -10.86
N CYS A 330 -16.89 33.73 -11.80
CA CYS A 330 -16.32 34.28 -13.03
C CYS A 330 -17.45 34.32 -14.06
N GLU A 331 -17.92 35.50 -14.40
CA GLU A 331 -18.97 35.71 -15.41
C GLU A 331 -18.43 35.58 -16.86
N ASN A 332 -17.17 35.18 -17.05
CA ASN A 332 -16.49 35.11 -18.35
C ASN A 332 -16.71 36.42 -19.17
N VAL A 333 -16.39 37.55 -18.53
CA VAL A 333 -16.71 38.89 -19.02
C VAL A 333 -15.51 39.46 -19.76
N VAL A 334 -15.78 40.15 -20.87
CA VAL A 334 -14.79 40.99 -21.53
C VAL A 334 -14.71 42.30 -20.74
N PRO A 335 -13.56 42.68 -20.17
CA PRO A 335 -13.41 43.94 -19.46
C PRO A 335 -13.86 45.12 -20.35
N GLU A 336 -14.62 46.09 -19.83
CA GLU A 336 -15.18 47.19 -20.65
C GLU A 336 -14.09 48.09 -21.29
N ASP A 337 -12.87 48.09 -20.75
CA ASP A 337 -11.74 48.93 -21.15
C ASP A 337 -10.70 48.14 -21.97
N HIS A 338 -11.09 47.62 -23.15
CA HIS A 338 -10.26 46.67 -23.90
C HIS A 338 -9.71 47.17 -25.23
N ASN A 339 -9.93 48.43 -25.66
CA ASN A 339 -9.40 49.03 -26.91
C ASN A 339 -9.38 48.11 -28.16
N GLY A 340 -10.30 47.13 -28.25
CA GLY A 340 -10.33 46.10 -29.30
C GLY A 340 -9.36 44.91 -29.13
N SER A 341 -8.40 44.95 -28.22
CA SER A 341 -7.48 43.82 -27.92
C SER A 341 -7.04 43.78 -26.46
N LEU A 342 -6.99 42.58 -25.88
CA LEU A 342 -6.62 42.37 -24.48
C LEU A 342 -5.37 41.49 -24.36
N ASP A 343 -4.37 41.99 -23.62
CA ASP A 343 -3.17 41.25 -23.28
C ASP A 343 -3.44 40.35 -22.07
N VAL A 344 -3.19 39.04 -22.24
CA VAL A 344 -3.60 38.01 -21.28
C VAL A 344 -2.54 36.93 -21.09
N TYR A 345 -2.65 36.19 -19.98
CA TYR A 345 -1.79 35.08 -19.62
C TYR A 345 -2.60 33.79 -19.47
N LEU A 346 -2.17 32.72 -20.15
CA LEU A 346 -2.90 31.44 -20.17
C LEU A 346 -2.28 30.42 -19.20
N GLY A 347 -3.09 29.94 -18.26
CA GLY A 347 -2.75 28.84 -17.37
C GLY A 347 -3.46 27.56 -17.77
N ILE A 348 -2.71 26.48 -17.90
CA ILE A 348 -3.22 25.15 -18.27
C ILE A 348 -2.89 24.16 -17.14
N ASP A 349 -3.90 23.60 -16.49
CA ASP A 349 -3.74 22.48 -15.55
C ASP A 349 -4.36 21.22 -16.14
N SER A 350 -3.50 20.34 -16.66
CA SER A 350 -3.90 19.02 -17.16
C SER A 350 -3.73 17.97 -16.07
N GLY A 351 -4.76 17.83 -15.23
CA GLY A 351 -4.80 16.80 -14.20
C GLY A 351 -5.06 15.40 -14.75
N SER A 352 -4.93 14.38 -13.91
CA SER A 352 -5.14 12.97 -14.32
C SER A 352 -6.57 12.66 -14.78
N THR A 353 -7.55 13.42 -14.29
CA THR A 353 -9.00 13.24 -14.56
C THR A 353 -9.65 14.42 -15.27
N THR A 354 -9.10 15.62 -15.10
CA THR A 354 -9.74 16.88 -15.50
C THR A 354 -8.73 17.86 -16.07
N THR A 355 -9.15 18.61 -17.08
CA THR A 355 -8.36 19.66 -17.72
C THR A 355 -8.99 21.00 -17.37
N LYS A 356 -8.15 21.95 -16.97
CA LYS A 356 -8.57 23.29 -16.57
C LYS A 356 -7.75 24.32 -17.31
N PHE A 357 -8.43 25.39 -17.71
CA PHE A 357 -7.81 26.56 -18.32
C PHE A 357 -8.27 27.81 -17.58
N VAL A 358 -7.35 28.77 -17.46
CA VAL A 358 -7.62 30.09 -16.89
C VAL A 358 -6.90 31.14 -17.72
N LEU A 359 -7.61 32.23 -18.04
CA LEU A 359 -7.00 33.45 -18.52
C LEU A 359 -6.95 34.49 -17.41
N LEU A 360 -5.76 35.06 -17.22
CA LEU A 360 -5.53 36.20 -16.36
C LEU A 360 -5.30 37.47 -17.19
N ASP A 361 -5.86 38.59 -16.74
CA ASP A 361 -5.47 39.92 -17.22
C ASP A 361 -4.13 40.37 -16.58
N GLU A 362 -3.63 41.55 -16.94
CA GLU A 362 -2.39 42.11 -16.38
C GLU A 362 -2.46 42.34 -14.86
N LYS A 363 -3.66 42.52 -14.30
CA LYS A 363 -3.90 42.70 -12.87
C LYS A 363 -4.12 41.37 -12.13
N GLU A 364 -3.94 40.24 -12.80
CA GLU A 364 -4.13 38.88 -12.28
C GLU A 364 -5.59 38.54 -11.93
N ASN A 365 -6.56 39.24 -12.52
CA ASN A 365 -7.96 38.88 -12.42
C ASN A 365 -8.30 37.73 -13.38
N VAL A 366 -9.13 36.80 -12.93
CA VAL A 366 -9.65 35.70 -13.75
C VAL A 366 -10.76 36.23 -14.65
N ILE A 367 -10.46 36.41 -15.94
CA ILE A 367 -11.42 36.90 -16.94
C ILE A 367 -12.13 35.79 -17.71
N TRP A 368 -11.53 34.60 -17.74
CA TRP A 368 -12.13 33.41 -18.33
C TRP A 368 -11.63 32.13 -17.66
N GLN A 369 -12.51 31.15 -17.54
CA GLN A 369 -12.20 29.84 -17.00
C GLN A 369 -12.88 28.70 -17.76
N PHE A 370 -12.23 27.53 -17.73
CA PHE A 370 -12.80 26.28 -18.21
C PHE A 370 -12.43 25.12 -17.28
N TYR A 371 -13.39 24.22 -17.07
CA TYR A 371 -13.21 23.00 -16.30
C TYR A 371 -13.99 21.86 -16.96
N SER A 372 -13.29 20.80 -17.35
CA SER A 372 -13.94 19.60 -17.89
C SER A 372 -13.17 18.32 -17.56
N ARG A 373 -13.86 17.19 -17.65
CA ARG A 373 -13.24 15.86 -17.61
C ARG A 373 -12.44 15.65 -18.90
N ASN A 374 -11.29 14.99 -18.81
CA ASN A 374 -10.43 14.74 -19.98
C ASN A 374 -11.09 13.84 -21.03
N GLN A 375 -12.07 13.04 -20.62
CA GLN A 375 -12.80 12.04 -21.43
C GLN A 375 -11.93 11.00 -22.17
N GLY A 376 -10.61 10.98 -21.93
CA GLY A 376 -9.64 10.13 -22.64
C GLY A 376 -8.92 10.86 -23.78
N GLU A 377 -9.32 12.08 -24.12
CA GLU A 377 -8.76 12.87 -25.23
C GLU A 377 -8.45 14.32 -24.78
N PRO A 378 -7.50 14.52 -23.85
CA PRO A 378 -7.27 15.81 -23.21
C PRO A 378 -6.90 16.93 -24.20
N LEU A 379 -6.18 16.61 -25.28
CA LEU A 379 -5.79 17.59 -26.31
C LEU A 379 -6.98 18.06 -27.16
N MET A 380 -7.94 17.18 -27.45
CA MET A 380 -9.13 17.54 -28.23
C MET A 380 -10.11 18.38 -27.41
N VAL A 381 -10.26 18.05 -26.12
CA VAL A 381 -11.02 18.88 -25.18
C VAL A 381 -10.40 20.27 -25.07
N ALA A 382 -9.07 20.35 -25.01
CA ALA A 382 -8.33 21.60 -24.95
C ALA A 382 -8.50 22.46 -26.22
N LYS A 383 -8.30 21.86 -27.40
CA LYS A 383 -8.49 22.53 -28.69
C LYS A 383 -9.88 23.16 -28.77
N ARG A 384 -10.92 22.38 -28.44
CA ARG A 384 -12.31 22.87 -28.46
C ARG A 384 -12.53 24.03 -27.50
N ALA A 385 -12.09 23.90 -26.26
CA ALA A 385 -12.27 24.93 -25.23
C ALA A 385 -11.59 26.26 -25.59
N LEU A 386 -10.38 26.22 -26.14
CA LEU A 386 -9.63 27.42 -26.52
C LEU A 386 -10.21 28.09 -27.78
N ILE A 387 -10.76 27.33 -28.73
CA ILE A 387 -11.47 27.87 -29.89
C ILE A 387 -12.79 28.53 -29.46
N GLU A 388 -13.60 27.84 -28.65
CA GLU A 388 -14.86 28.39 -28.11
C GLU A 388 -14.61 29.69 -27.34
N MET A 389 -13.53 29.75 -26.56
CA MET A 389 -13.10 30.96 -25.86
C MET A 389 -12.73 32.08 -26.83
N ARG A 390 -11.88 31.81 -27.83
CA ARG A 390 -11.49 32.80 -28.85
C ARG A 390 -12.73 33.40 -29.50
N ASP A 391 -13.65 32.57 -29.95
CA ASP A 391 -14.84 32.99 -30.68
C ASP A 391 -15.76 33.84 -29.79
N ALA A 392 -15.96 33.45 -28.53
CA ALA A 392 -16.77 34.22 -27.57
C ALA A 392 -16.20 35.62 -27.28
N PHE A 393 -14.87 35.80 -27.28
CA PHE A 393 -14.23 37.11 -27.12
C PHE A 393 -14.30 37.94 -28.41
N LEU A 394 -14.14 37.30 -29.58
CA LEU A 394 -14.27 37.95 -30.89
C LEU A 394 -15.69 38.45 -31.16
N GLU A 395 -16.72 37.70 -30.80
CA GLU A 395 -18.13 38.12 -30.90
C GLU A 395 -18.43 39.40 -30.12
N LYS A 396 -17.68 39.62 -29.03
CA LYS A 396 -17.76 40.83 -28.19
C LYS A 396 -16.79 41.93 -28.65
N GLY A 397 -16.17 41.79 -29.83
CA GLY A 397 -15.26 42.78 -30.41
C GLY A 397 -13.88 42.85 -29.74
N CYS A 398 -13.45 41.81 -29.03
CA CYS A 398 -12.17 41.78 -28.31
C CYS A 398 -11.24 40.69 -28.87
N ARG A 399 -10.07 41.07 -29.37
CA ARG A 399 -9.03 40.11 -29.75
C ARG A 399 -8.13 39.78 -28.57
N LEU A 400 -7.99 38.50 -28.24
CA LEU A 400 -7.08 38.04 -27.18
C LEU A 400 -5.64 37.93 -27.68
N ASN A 401 -4.70 38.50 -26.92
CA ASN A 401 -3.27 38.39 -27.17
C ASN A 401 -2.59 37.66 -25.99
N ILE A 402 -2.23 36.40 -26.19
CA ILE A 402 -1.58 35.57 -25.16
C ILE A 402 -0.10 35.91 -25.10
N LYS A 403 0.29 36.70 -24.09
CA LYS A 403 1.68 37.15 -23.87
C LYS A 403 2.59 36.01 -23.42
N ALA A 404 2.07 35.17 -22.53
CA ALA A 404 2.73 33.94 -22.12
C ALA A 404 1.70 32.92 -21.64
N SER A 405 2.10 31.66 -21.69
CA SER A 405 1.32 30.51 -21.28
C SER A 405 2.15 29.55 -20.45
N ALA A 406 1.52 28.91 -19.48
CA ALA A 406 2.14 27.88 -18.66
C ALA A 406 1.26 26.64 -18.58
N SER A 407 1.91 25.49 -18.61
CA SER A 407 1.28 24.19 -18.36
C SER A 407 1.71 23.59 -17.03
N THR A 408 0.80 22.88 -16.38
CA THR A 408 1.02 22.14 -15.12
C THR A 408 0.13 20.88 -15.04
N GLY A 409 0.25 20.13 -13.94
CA GLY A 409 -0.45 18.86 -13.73
C GLY A 409 0.24 17.66 -14.38
N TYR A 410 -0.46 16.52 -14.42
CA TYR A 410 0.02 15.28 -15.02
C TYR A 410 0.33 15.39 -16.52
N GLY A 411 -0.44 16.20 -17.26
CA GLY A 411 -0.26 16.45 -18.68
C GLY A 411 0.66 17.63 -19.01
N GLU A 412 1.35 18.22 -18.02
CA GLU A 412 2.25 19.38 -18.17
C GLU A 412 3.09 19.33 -19.46
N LEU A 413 3.95 18.30 -19.59
CA LEU A 413 4.89 18.21 -20.72
C LEU A 413 4.20 17.89 -22.05
N LEU A 414 3.05 17.20 -22.00
CA LEU A 414 2.24 16.93 -23.19
C LEU A 414 1.70 18.24 -23.77
N PHE A 415 1.10 19.09 -22.92
CA PHE A 415 0.55 20.38 -23.33
C PHE A 415 1.65 21.38 -23.71
N ASN A 416 2.79 21.35 -23.01
CA ASN A 416 3.97 22.10 -23.39
C ASN A 416 4.40 21.82 -24.83
N LYS A 417 4.46 20.54 -25.24
CA LYS A 417 4.83 20.17 -26.61
C LYS A 417 3.72 20.39 -27.64
N ALA A 418 2.46 20.12 -27.27
CA ALA A 418 1.32 20.28 -28.16
C ALA A 418 1.06 21.76 -28.51
N PHE A 419 1.07 22.66 -27.53
CA PHE A 419 0.71 24.06 -27.71
C PHE A 419 1.88 25.04 -27.62
N ARG A 420 3.11 24.54 -27.43
CA ARG A 420 4.34 25.33 -27.28
C ARG A 420 4.27 26.36 -26.16
N THR A 421 3.83 25.91 -24.98
CA THR A 421 3.80 26.80 -23.80
C THR A 421 5.21 27.21 -23.40
N GLU A 422 5.41 28.48 -23.11
CA GLU A 422 6.72 29.08 -22.78
C GLU A 422 7.24 28.54 -21.44
N VAL A 423 6.30 28.28 -20.54
CA VAL A 423 6.58 27.82 -19.19
C VAL A 423 5.89 26.48 -18.96
N HIS A 424 6.55 25.64 -18.18
CA HIS A 424 5.93 24.46 -17.59
C HIS A 424 6.40 24.38 -16.13
N THR A 425 5.53 23.94 -15.24
CA THR A 425 5.82 23.90 -13.80
C THR A 425 5.11 22.74 -13.12
N VAL A 426 5.68 22.28 -12.01
CA VAL A 426 5.07 21.26 -11.18
C VAL A 426 3.85 21.84 -10.47
N GLU A 427 2.77 21.07 -10.43
CA GLU A 427 1.47 21.51 -9.89
C GLU A 427 1.54 22.05 -8.46
N THR A 428 2.37 21.48 -7.60
CA THR A 428 2.51 21.92 -6.20
C THR A 428 3.04 23.35 -6.11
N VAL A 429 3.93 23.73 -7.03
CA VAL A 429 4.47 25.10 -7.12
C VAL A 429 3.41 26.05 -7.63
N ALA A 430 2.65 25.66 -8.65
CA ALA A 430 1.52 26.45 -9.15
C ALA A 430 0.47 26.68 -8.06
N HIS A 431 0.02 25.62 -7.40
CA HIS A 431 -0.92 25.67 -6.29
C HIS A 431 -0.45 26.57 -5.13
N ALA A 432 0.83 26.50 -4.77
CA ALA A 432 1.41 27.36 -3.75
C ALA A 432 1.47 28.84 -4.19
N LYS A 433 1.83 29.11 -5.45
CA LYS A 433 1.86 30.47 -6.01
C LYS A 433 0.46 31.09 -6.00
N ALA A 434 -0.56 30.36 -6.46
CA ALA A 434 -1.94 30.82 -6.46
C ALA A 434 -2.42 31.13 -5.03
N ALA A 435 -2.16 30.23 -4.08
CA ALA A 435 -2.54 30.44 -2.68
C ALA A 435 -1.91 31.71 -2.07
N ALA A 436 -0.62 31.93 -2.33
CA ALA A 436 0.09 33.14 -1.88
C ALA A 436 -0.44 34.42 -2.54
N GLY A 437 -1.01 34.34 -3.76
CA GLY A 437 -1.65 35.47 -4.43
C GLY A 437 -2.99 35.89 -3.83
N TYR A 438 -3.76 34.95 -3.24
CA TYR A 438 -5.08 35.25 -2.68
C TYR A 438 -5.10 35.46 -1.17
N ALA A 439 -4.13 34.91 -0.43
CA ALA A 439 -4.07 35.08 1.02
C ALA A 439 -2.62 35.20 1.51
N ASN A 440 -2.38 36.25 2.30
CA ASN A 440 -1.12 36.45 3.00
C ASN A 440 -1.01 35.50 4.21
N ASP A 441 0.21 35.08 4.53
CA ASP A 441 0.58 34.24 5.68
C ASP A 441 -0.13 32.88 5.75
N VAL A 442 -0.52 32.30 4.61
CA VAL A 442 -1.00 30.90 4.59
C VAL A 442 0.13 30.01 5.11
N THR A 443 -0.15 29.22 6.14
CA THR A 443 0.84 28.32 6.77
C THR A 443 0.73 26.89 6.23
N PHE A 444 -0.48 26.51 5.81
CA PHE A 444 -0.75 25.18 5.28
C PHE A 444 -1.82 25.22 4.20
N ILE A 445 -1.57 24.45 3.15
CA ILE A 445 -2.47 24.25 2.03
C ILE A 445 -2.86 22.78 1.98
N LEU A 446 -4.15 22.53 1.92
CA LEU A 446 -4.70 21.21 1.60
C LEU A 446 -5.38 21.23 0.23
N ASP A 447 -4.76 20.57 -0.74
CA ASP A 447 -5.35 20.30 -2.06
C ASP A 447 -5.96 18.90 -2.10
N ILE A 448 -7.26 18.78 -2.38
CA ILE A 448 -7.91 17.48 -2.63
C ILE A 448 -8.48 17.45 -4.05
N GLY A 449 -7.70 16.84 -4.94
CA GLY A 449 -8.06 16.58 -6.33
C GLY A 449 -8.94 15.33 -6.50
N GLY A 450 -9.15 14.93 -7.76
CA GLY A 450 -9.95 13.75 -8.08
C GLY A 450 -9.26 12.43 -7.71
N GLN A 451 -7.94 12.34 -7.84
CA GLN A 451 -7.16 11.12 -7.60
C GLN A 451 -6.01 11.30 -6.60
N ASP A 452 -5.59 12.54 -6.36
CA ASP A 452 -4.50 12.86 -5.46
C ASP A 452 -4.94 13.86 -4.39
N MET A 453 -4.14 13.92 -3.33
CA MET A 453 -4.28 14.93 -2.29
C MET A 453 -2.89 15.37 -1.82
N LYS A 454 -2.77 16.65 -1.48
CA LYS A 454 -1.48 17.30 -1.21
C LYS A 454 -1.60 18.17 0.02
N GLY A 455 -0.73 17.93 0.98
CA GLY A 455 -0.47 18.84 2.09
C GLY A 455 0.80 19.62 1.78
N ILE A 456 0.71 20.94 1.70
CA ILE A 456 1.84 21.82 1.43
C ILE A 456 1.99 22.78 2.60
N TRP A 457 3.16 22.79 3.24
CA TRP A 457 3.50 23.75 4.28
C TRP A 457 4.26 24.91 3.67
N LEU A 458 3.89 26.09 4.12
CA LEU A 458 4.46 27.35 3.68
C LEU A 458 5.06 28.08 4.88
N ASP A 459 6.19 28.74 4.67
CA ASP A 459 6.77 29.72 5.58
C ASP A 459 7.07 30.99 4.77
N ASN A 460 6.45 32.11 5.13
CA ASN A 460 6.54 33.38 4.39
C ASN A 460 6.33 33.23 2.87
N GLY A 461 5.33 32.44 2.46
CA GLY A 461 5.01 32.18 1.05
C GLY A 461 5.96 31.20 0.33
N VAL A 462 6.98 30.68 1.02
CA VAL A 462 7.93 29.69 0.48
C VAL A 462 7.51 28.29 0.92
N VAL A 463 7.49 27.35 -0.02
CA VAL A 463 7.20 25.94 0.27
C VAL A 463 8.32 25.32 1.10
N THR A 464 8.00 24.94 2.33
CA THR A 464 8.96 24.28 3.26
C THR A 464 8.81 22.77 3.26
N ASN A 465 7.60 22.26 3.05
CA ASN A 465 7.34 20.83 3.04
C ASN A 465 6.16 20.48 2.12
N ILE A 466 6.20 19.30 1.50
CA ILE A 466 5.12 18.78 0.66
C ILE A 466 4.93 17.30 1.00
N VAL A 467 3.68 16.91 1.26
CA VAL A 467 3.26 15.52 1.38
C VAL A 467 2.17 15.23 0.36
N VAL A 468 2.35 14.18 -0.44
CA VAL A 468 1.39 13.72 -1.45
C VAL A 468 1.03 12.26 -1.18
N ASN A 469 -0.23 11.86 -1.40
CA ASN A 469 -0.67 10.49 -1.17
C ASN A 469 0.10 9.44 -2.00
N GLU A 470 0.39 8.32 -1.34
CA GLU A 470 0.98 7.09 -1.91
C GLU A 470 -0.12 6.20 -2.49
N ALA A 471 -0.52 6.45 -3.74
CA ALA A 471 -1.48 5.64 -4.50
C ALA A 471 -2.89 5.43 -3.86
N CYS A 472 -3.19 6.11 -2.75
CA CYS A 472 -4.39 5.87 -1.96
C CYS A 472 -5.55 6.75 -2.45
N SER A 473 -6.62 6.13 -2.98
CA SER A 473 -7.83 6.85 -3.42
C SER A 473 -8.81 7.20 -2.31
N SER A 474 -8.67 6.63 -1.10
CA SER A 474 -9.69 6.73 -0.05
C SER A 474 -9.87 8.12 0.57
N GLY A 475 -9.05 9.09 0.17
CA GLY A 475 -9.16 10.49 0.59
C GLY A 475 -9.32 11.47 -0.57
N CYS A 476 -9.66 11.01 -1.78
CA CYS A 476 -9.72 11.86 -2.98
C CYS A 476 -11.15 12.08 -3.47
N GLY A 477 -11.40 13.05 -4.35
CA GLY A 477 -12.73 13.35 -4.86
C GLY A 477 -13.42 12.18 -5.57
N SER A 478 -12.66 11.34 -6.30
CA SER A 478 -13.22 10.16 -6.97
C SER A 478 -13.75 9.09 -6.00
N PHE A 479 -13.30 9.09 -4.74
CA PHE A 479 -13.91 8.25 -3.71
C PHE A 479 -15.36 8.67 -3.46
N LEU A 480 -15.62 9.97 -3.27
CA LEU A 480 -16.98 10.47 -3.05
C LEU A 480 -17.85 10.29 -4.28
N GLU A 481 -17.31 10.56 -5.47
CA GLU A 481 -18.03 10.37 -6.74
C GLU A 481 -18.50 8.93 -6.93
N ASN A 482 -17.59 7.96 -6.80
CA ASN A 482 -17.92 6.54 -6.95
C ASN A 482 -19.01 6.09 -5.95
N PHE A 483 -18.94 6.55 -4.70
CA PHE A 483 -19.96 6.21 -3.70
C PHE A 483 -21.28 6.96 -3.90
N ALA A 484 -21.23 8.19 -4.42
CA ALA A 484 -22.42 8.95 -4.80
C ALA A 484 -23.20 8.22 -5.88
N ASP A 485 -22.50 7.76 -6.94
CA ASP A 485 -23.08 7.00 -8.03
C ASP A 485 -23.71 5.69 -7.52
N ASN A 486 -22.99 4.95 -6.65
CA ASN A 486 -23.51 3.73 -6.02
C ASN A 486 -24.76 3.98 -5.14
N LEU A 487 -24.85 5.14 -4.51
CA LEU A 487 -26.00 5.57 -3.70
C LEU A 487 -27.08 6.30 -4.51
N GLN A 488 -26.89 6.45 -5.84
CA GLN A 488 -27.77 7.20 -6.74
C GLN A 488 -27.94 8.68 -6.35
N ILE A 489 -26.88 9.30 -5.84
CA ILE A 489 -26.83 10.71 -5.47
C ILE A 489 -26.02 11.46 -6.53
N PRO A 490 -26.60 12.44 -7.26
CA PRO A 490 -25.83 13.28 -8.17
C PRO A 490 -24.70 14.01 -7.45
N VAL A 491 -23.53 14.12 -8.07
CA VAL A 491 -22.33 14.74 -7.47
C VAL A 491 -22.60 16.18 -6.98
N GLY A 492 -23.42 16.94 -7.71
CA GLY A 492 -23.81 18.30 -7.33
C GLY A 492 -24.72 18.38 -6.09
N GLU A 493 -25.44 17.31 -5.77
CA GLU A 493 -26.37 17.23 -4.62
C GLU A 493 -25.73 16.68 -3.35
N ILE A 494 -24.48 16.21 -3.41
CA ILE A 494 -23.83 15.52 -2.27
C ILE A 494 -23.90 16.35 -0.98
N ALA A 495 -23.61 17.65 -1.05
CA ALA A 495 -23.61 18.51 0.12
C ALA A 495 -25.02 18.66 0.72
N GLU A 496 -26.02 18.94 -0.11
CA GLU A 496 -27.41 19.10 0.31
C GLU A 496 -27.95 17.80 0.93
N ARG A 497 -27.72 16.66 0.28
CA ARG A 497 -28.09 15.34 0.82
C ARG A 497 -27.41 15.07 2.16
N SER A 498 -26.10 15.34 2.26
CA SER A 498 -25.35 15.17 3.51
C SER A 498 -25.89 16.03 4.65
N PHE A 499 -26.29 17.28 4.37
CA PHE A 499 -26.87 18.17 5.37
C PHE A 499 -28.29 17.78 5.78
N SER A 500 -29.04 17.10 4.91
CA SER A 500 -30.38 16.59 5.23
C SER A 500 -30.38 15.39 6.19
N SER A 501 -29.21 14.76 6.41
CA SER A 501 -29.06 13.63 7.31
C SER A 501 -29.38 14.01 8.76
N LYS A 502 -30.26 13.23 9.39
CA LYS A 502 -30.60 13.33 10.82
C LYS A 502 -29.82 12.33 11.68
N ASN A 503 -29.23 11.32 11.06
CA ASN A 503 -28.50 10.26 11.76
C ASN A 503 -27.23 9.84 10.99
N PRO A 504 -26.23 10.72 10.80
CA PRO A 504 -25.06 10.42 9.98
C PRO A 504 -24.37 9.10 10.36
N ALA A 505 -23.91 8.35 9.35
CA ALA A 505 -23.19 7.10 9.53
C ALA A 505 -21.77 7.33 10.08
N LYS A 506 -21.27 6.42 10.91
CA LYS A 506 -19.93 6.51 11.49
C LYS A 506 -18.99 5.51 10.82
N LEU A 507 -18.48 5.89 9.65
CA LEU A 507 -17.65 5.00 8.81
C LEU A 507 -16.17 4.95 9.25
N GLY A 508 -15.66 6.05 9.81
CA GLY A 508 -14.28 6.18 10.28
C GLY A 508 -13.21 6.12 9.17
N SER A 509 -11.94 6.21 9.54
CA SER A 509 -10.81 6.03 8.59
C SER A 509 -10.72 4.59 8.04
N ARG A 510 -11.17 4.37 6.79
CA ARG A 510 -11.11 3.08 6.05
C ARG A 510 -10.63 3.26 4.61
N CYS A 511 -10.00 2.23 4.04
CA CYS A 511 -9.66 2.20 2.61
C CYS A 511 -10.96 2.18 1.79
N THR A 512 -10.95 2.68 0.55
CA THR A 512 -12.08 2.65 -0.39
C THR A 512 -12.71 1.26 -0.46
N VAL A 513 -11.89 0.21 -0.56
CA VAL A 513 -12.35 -1.18 -0.61
C VAL A 513 -13.11 -1.59 0.66
N PHE A 514 -12.56 -1.27 1.84
CA PHE A 514 -13.20 -1.58 3.13
C PHE A 514 -14.38 -0.67 3.46
N MET A 515 -14.47 0.47 2.77
CA MET A 515 -15.56 1.40 2.94
C MET A 515 -16.87 0.74 2.49
N ASN A 516 -16.87 -0.01 1.38
CA ASN A 516 -18.03 -0.77 0.92
C ASN A 516 -18.59 -1.68 2.03
N SER A 517 -17.75 -2.46 2.70
CA SER A 517 -18.19 -3.34 3.79
C SER A 517 -18.77 -2.55 4.98
N SER A 518 -18.21 -1.36 5.26
CA SER A 518 -18.69 -0.48 6.32
C SER A 518 -20.05 0.16 5.95
N ILE A 519 -20.22 0.58 4.70
CA ILE A 519 -21.49 1.08 4.15
C ILE A 519 -22.56 0.00 4.23
N ILE A 520 -22.25 -1.23 3.78
CA ILE A 520 -23.17 -2.36 3.84
C ILE A 520 -23.59 -2.63 5.30
N THR A 521 -22.64 -2.53 6.24
CA THR A 521 -22.92 -2.69 7.68
C THR A 521 -23.85 -1.58 8.19
N GLU A 522 -23.59 -0.33 7.83
CA GLU A 522 -24.41 0.81 8.26
C GLU A 522 -25.80 0.79 7.60
N GLN A 523 -25.92 0.34 6.35
CA GLN A 523 -27.19 0.08 5.67
C GLN A 523 -27.99 -1.01 6.40
N ARG A 524 -27.31 -2.09 6.82
CA ARG A 524 -27.92 -3.13 7.68
C ARG A 524 -28.43 -2.56 9.00
N ASN A 525 -27.74 -1.55 9.54
CA ASN A 525 -28.16 -0.84 10.75
C ASN A 525 -29.24 0.24 10.48
N GLY A 526 -29.85 0.25 9.28
CA GLY A 526 -30.96 1.13 8.94
C GLY A 526 -30.58 2.54 8.48
N LYS A 527 -29.29 2.82 8.22
CA LYS A 527 -28.85 4.14 7.72
C LYS A 527 -29.32 4.37 6.28
N LYS A 528 -29.83 5.58 6.02
CA LYS A 528 -30.28 5.99 4.68
C LYS A 528 -29.12 6.44 3.79
N PRO A 529 -29.29 6.54 2.46
CA PRO A 529 -28.25 7.05 1.56
C PRO A 529 -27.67 8.41 1.99
N GLU A 530 -28.51 9.34 2.45
CA GLU A 530 -28.08 10.64 2.97
C GLU A 530 -27.22 10.53 4.23
N ASP A 531 -27.53 9.59 5.13
CA ASP A 531 -26.76 9.34 6.35
C ASP A 531 -25.38 8.77 6.03
N ILE A 532 -25.33 7.86 5.07
CA ILE A 532 -24.09 7.24 4.58
C ILE A 532 -23.23 8.29 3.90
N MET A 533 -23.83 9.11 3.02
CA MET A 533 -23.11 10.17 2.32
C MET A 533 -22.50 11.19 3.28
N ALA A 534 -23.24 11.60 4.32
CA ALA A 534 -22.71 12.42 5.39
C ALA A 534 -21.51 11.77 6.11
N GLY A 535 -21.57 10.46 6.35
CA GLY A 535 -20.44 9.69 6.89
C GLY A 535 -19.23 9.64 5.96
N LEU A 536 -19.45 9.52 4.64
CA LEU A 536 -18.40 9.47 3.62
C LEU A 536 -17.65 10.80 3.48
N CYS A 537 -18.38 11.92 3.47
CA CYS A 537 -17.81 13.26 3.45
C CYS A 537 -16.95 13.58 4.69
N ARG A 538 -17.16 12.90 5.83
CA ARG A 538 -16.25 12.97 6.98
C ARG A 538 -15.09 12.01 6.88
N SER A 539 -15.36 10.79 6.43
CA SER A 539 -14.33 9.78 6.27
C SER A 539 -13.22 10.22 5.33
N ILE A 540 -13.50 11.02 4.31
CA ILE A 540 -12.48 11.54 3.40
C ILE A 540 -11.45 12.39 4.17
N ILE A 541 -11.90 13.28 5.06
CA ILE A 541 -11.03 14.14 5.89
C ILE A 541 -10.28 13.31 6.92
N GLU A 542 -10.94 12.36 7.57
CA GLU A 542 -10.25 11.44 8.49
C GLU A 542 -9.13 10.68 7.77
N ASN A 543 -9.39 10.18 6.56
CA ASN A 543 -8.41 9.47 5.75
C ASN A 543 -7.23 10.37 5.35
N VAL A 544 -7.49 11.64 4.99
CA VAL A 544 -6.44 12.62 4.66
C VAL A 544 -5.43 12.75 5.82
N PHE A 545 -5.91 13.03 7.04
CA PHE A 545 -5.03 13.28 8.18
C PHE A 545 -4.41 12.00 8.77
N THR A 546 -5.15 10.88 8.77
CA THR A 546 -4.67 9.65 9.41
C THR A 546 -3.79 8.78 8.52
N LYS A 547 -3.98 8.81 7.20
CA LYS A 547 -3.28 7.90 6.28
C LYS A 547 -2.33 8.59 5.34
N VAL A 548 -2.66 9.81 4.91
CA VAL A 548 -1.88 10.49 3.88
C VAL A 548 -0.90 11.48 4.49
N ILE A 549 -1.44 12.53 5.12
CA ILE A 549 -0.62 13.63 5.63
C ILE A 549 0.06 13.21 6.95
N ARG A 550 -0.54 12.25 7.68
CA ARG A 550 -0.03 11.70 8.95
C ARG A 550 0.24 12.80 10.00
N VAL A 551 -0.63 13.81 10.02
CA VAL A 551 -0.59 14.89 11.01
C VAL A 551 -1.65 14.61 12.06
N TYR A 552 -1.16 14.27 13.26
CA TYR A 552 -2.02 13.95 14.40
C TYR A 552 -2.16 15.13 15.35
N ASN A 553 -1.09 15.93 15.49
CA ASN A 553 -1.14 17.23 16.14
C ASN A 553 -1.47 18.32 15.11
N LEU A 554 -2.72 18.78 15.14
CA LEU A 554 -3.23 19.79 14.22
C LEU A 554 -2.60 21.17 14.40
N GLN A 555 -1.91 21.42 15.52
CA GLN A 555 -1.14 22.65 15.70
C GLN A 555 0.00 22.78 14.67
N ALA A 556 0.52 21.65 14.18
CA ALA A 556 1.56 21.63 13.15
C ALA A 556 1.09 22.14 11.77
N LEU A 557 -0.21 22.41 11.59
CA LEU A 557 -0.76 23.03 10.38
C LEU A 557 -0.61 24.57 10.41
N GLY A 558 -0.23 25.15 11.55
CA GLY A 558 -0.23 26.60 11.75
C GLY A 558 -1.64 27.19 11.81
N ASP A 559 -1.72 28.53 11.77
CA ASP A 559 -2.96 29.25 12.08
C ASP A 559 -3.83 29.53 10.86
N LYS A 560 -3.26 29.61 9.65
CA LYS A 560 -4.00 29.91 8.41
C LYS A 560 -3.95 28.72 7.46
N ILE A 561 -4.98 27.88 7.54
CA ILE A 561 -5.17 26.70 6.68
C ILE A 561 -5.99 27.10 5.46
N MET A 562 -5.40 27.04 4.26
CA MET A 562 -6.13 27.20 3.00
C MET A 562 -6.51 25.83 2.40
N VAL A 563 -7.74 25.70 1.93
CA VAL A 563 -8.23 24.49 1.26
C VAL A 563 -8.56 24.78 -0.21
N GLN A 564 -8.13 23.87 -1.09
CA GLN A 564 -8.29 23.98 -2.54
C GLN A 564 -8.42 22.60 -3.20
N GLY A 565 -8.69 22.56 -4.50
CA GLY A 565 -9.00 21.35 -5.25
C GLY A 565 -10.51 21.15 -5.43
N GLY A 566 -10.89 20.40 -6.47
CA GLY A 566 -12.29 20.26 -6.88
C GLY A 566 -13.20 19.66 -5.81
N THR A 567 -12.65 18.90 -4.86
CA THR A 567 -13.44 18.32 -3.76
C THR A 567 -13.95 19.37 -2.79
N PHE A 568 -13.22 20.49 -2.61
CA PHE A 568 -13.69 21.62 -1.80
C PHE A 568 -14.69 22.51 -2.51
N ASN A 569 -15.20 22.13 -3.70
CA ASN A 569 -16.48 22.66 -4.19
C ASN A 569 -17.66 22.12 -3.35
N ASN A 570 -17.47 21.01 -2.64
CA ASN A 570 -18.46 20.39 -1.78
C ASN A 570 -18.43 20.97 -0.35
N ASP A 571 -19.52 21.65 0.04
CA ASP A 571 -19.64 22.27 1.36
C ASP A 571 -19.66 21.27 2.52
N ALA A 572 -20.10 20.02 2.32
CA ALA A 572 -20.08 19.01 3.38
C ALA A 572 -18.65 18.53 3.68
N VAL A 573 -17.76 18.49 2.69
CA VAL A 573 -16.34 18.20 2.91
C VAL A 573 -15.65 19.40 3.58
N LEU A 574 -15.97 20.62 3.13
CA LEU A 574 -15.48 21.86 3.74
C LEU A 574 -15.89 21.98 5.22
N ARG A 575 -17.15 21.67 5.55
CA ARG A 575 -17.59 21.67 6.95
C ARG A 575 -16.95 20.54 7.75
N ALA A 576 -16.76 19.37 7.14
CA ALA A 576 -16.12 18.24 7.80
C ALA A 576 -14.67 18.55 8.21
N ILE A 577 -13.92 19.33 7.42
CA ILE A 577 -12.58 19.74 7.82
C ILE A 577 -12.60 20.72 9.00
N GLU A 578 -13.50 21.71 9.04
CA GLU A 578 -13.62 22.60 10.20
C GLU A 578 -13.99 21.83 11.47
N GLN A 579 -14.91 20.85 11.37
CA GLN A 579 -15.28 19.99 12.49
C GLN A 579 -14.11 19.10 12.95
N TYR A 580 -13.32 18.58 12.00
CA TYR A 580 -12.18 17.71 12.32
C TYR A 580 -11.02 18.49 12.94
N THR A 581 -10.72 19.68 12.42
CA THR A 581 -9.60 20.52 12.90
C THR A 581 -9.98 21.32 14.15
N GLY A 582 -11.28 21.55 14.38
CA GLY A 582 -11.77 22.50 15.37
C GLY A 582 -11.41 23.96 15.05
N ARG A 583 -11.08 24.25 13.78
CA ARG A 583 -10.61 25.56 13.32
C ARG A 583 -11.36 25.98 12.06
N GLU A 584 -11.55 27.28 11.91
CA GLU A 584 -11.99 27.84 10.64
C GLU A 584 -10.87 27.72 9.60
N VAL A 585 -11.24 27.36 8.37
CA VAL A 585 -10.31 27.25 7.24
C VAL A 585 -10.58 28.36 6.22
N ILE A 586 -9.62 28.66 5.36
CA ILE A 586 -9.79 29.60 4.24
C ILE A 586 -10.09 28.77 3.00
N ARG A 587 -11.30 28.86 2.46
CA ARG A 587 -11.61 28.28 1.15
C ARG A 587 -11.01 29.16 0.05
N ALA A 588 -10.23 28.59 -0.85
CA ALA A 588 -9.77 29.30 -2.03
C ALA A 588 -10.97 29.83 -2.86
N PRO A 589 -10.88 31.00 -3.52
CA PRO A 589 -12.01 31.56 -4.27
C PRO A 589 -12.40 30.71 -5.48
N TYR A 590 -11.41 30.07 -6.11
CA TYR A 590 -11.57 29.16 -7.25
C TYR A 590 -10.95 27.78 -6.95
N PRO A 591 -11.48 26.99 -6.00
CA PRO A 591 -10.79 25.79 -5.49
C PRO A 591 -10.33 24.83 -6.59
N SER A 592 -11.16 24.60 -7.61
CA SER A 592 -10.85 23.68 -8.71
C SER A 592 -9.86 24.19 -9.75
N LEU A 593 -9.50 25.49 -9.73
CA LEU A 593 -8.73 26.15 -10.79
C LEU A 593 -7.37 26.70 -10.32
N MET A 594 -7.07 26.59 -9.03
CA MET A 594 -5.87 27.16 -8.43
C MET A 594 -4.56 26.72 -9.10
N GLY A 595 -4.47 25.48 -9.59
CA GLY A 595 -3.30 25.02 -10.35
C GLY A 595 -3.12 25.79 -11.67
N ALA A 596 -4.19 26.01 -12.43
CA ALA A 596 -4.15 26.80 -13.66
C ALA A 596 -3.86 28.29 -13.38
N ILE A 597 -4.49 28.87 -12.34
CA ILE A 597 -4.22 30.25 -11.91
C ILE A 597 -2.74 30.43 -11.58
N GLY A 598 -2.19 29.54 -10.76
CA GLY A 598 -0.78 29.59 -10.37
C GLY A 598 0.16 29.44 -11.54
N ALA A 599 -0.17 28.59 -12.52
CA ALA A 599 0.59 28.47 -13.75
C ALA A 599 0.58 29.79 -14.53
N ALA A 600 -0.58 30.42 -14.74
CA ALA A 600 -0.68 31.71 -15.42
C ALA A 600 0.11 32.82 -14.72
N MET A 601 0.05 32.90 -13.37
CA MET A 601 0.83 33.85 -12.59
C MET A 601 2.35 33.63 -12.76
N ILE A 602 2.80 32.37 -12.81
CA ILE A 602 4.22 32.06 -13.06
C ILE A 602 4.61 32.42 -14.50
N ALA A 603 3.71 32.21 -15.48
CA ALA A 603 3.95 32.62 -16.86
C ALA A 603 4.18 34.13 -16.96
N LYS A 604 3.32 34.92 -16.32
CA LYS A 604 3.45 36.38 -16.22
C LYS A 604 4.75 36.79 -15.55
N GLU A 605 5.05 36.26 -14.36
CA GLU A 605 6.26 36.59 -13.62
C GLU A 605 7.54 36.33 -14.46
N LYS A 606 7.60 35.20 -15.18
CA LYS A 606 8.74 34.88 -16.03
C LYS A 606 8.82 35.76 -17.29
N TYR A 607 7.68 36.10 -17.88
CA TYR A 607 7.59 37.00 -19.02
C TYR A 607 8.16 38.38 -18.65
N GLU A 608 7.74 38.93 -17.51
CA GLU A 608 8.20 40.23 -17.01
C GLU A 608 9.69 40.23 -16.61
N GLN A 609 10.20 39.11 -16.08
CA GLN A 609 11.60 39.00 -15.64
C GLN A 609 12.62 38.78 -16.77
N ASN A 610 12.24 38.09 -17.85
CA ASN A 610 13.19 37.61 -18.86
C ASN A 610 12.90 38.09 -20.29
N ASP A 611 11.98 39.05 -20.47
CA ASP A 611 11.60 39.61 -21.78
C ASP A 611 11.30 38.49 -22.81
N MET A 612 10.55 37.48 -22.38
CA MET A 612 10.29 36.26 -23.16
C MET A 612 9.42 36.57 -24.38
N VAL A 613 9.73 35.98 -25.53
CA VAL A 613 8.85 36.03 -26.72
C VAL A 613 7.83 34.89 -26.62
N SER A 614 6.55 35.18 -26.84
CA SER A 614 5.48 34.18 -26.89
C SER A 614 5.77 33.13 -27.97
N THR A 615 5.86 31.87 -27.59
CA THR A 615 6.04 30.68 -28.44
C THR A 615 4.75 29.89 -28.63
N PHE A 616 3.68 30.26 -27.92
CA PHE A 616 2.36 29.65 -28.05
C PHE A 616 1.92 29.63 -29.52
N ILE A 617 1.36 28.50 -29.96
CA ILE A 617 0.99 28.28 -31.37
C ILE A 617 0.00 29.32 -31.94
N GLY A 618 -0.69 30.06 -31.07
CA GLY A 618 -1.70 31.06 -31.42
C GLY A 618 -3.10 30.46 -31.47
N LEU A 619 -4.11 31.27 -31.13
CA LEU A 619 -5.50 30.79 -31.08
C LEU A 619 -6.06 30.42 -32.46
N ASP A 620 -5.63 31.11 -33.51
CA ASP A 620 -6.08 30.85 -34.89
C ASP A 620 -5.51 29.55 -35.46
N ALA A 621 -4.25 29.21 -35.12
CA ALA A 621 -3.59 27.99 -35.56
C ALA A 621 -4.16 26.71 -34.89
N LEU A 622 -4.99 26.85 -33.85
CA LEU A 622 -5.64 25.70 -33.21
C LEU A 622 -6.64 25.01 -34.14
N GLU A 623 -7.22 25.69 -35.14
CA GLU A 623 -8.15 25.08 -36.11
C GLU A 623 -7.48 23.96 -36.89
N ASP A 624 -6.23 24.16 -37.31
CA ASP A 624 -5.41 23.21 -38.05
C ASP A 624 -4.60 22.26 -37.13
N PHE A 625 -4.71 22.40 -35.81
CA PHE A 625 -4.04 21.51 -34.87
C PHE A 625 -4.63 20.10 -34.96
N SER A 626 -3.81 19.12 -35.29
CA SER A 626 -4.14 17.70 -35.31
C SER A 626 -2.97 16.89 -34.76
N TYR A 627 -3.23 15.64 -34.40
CA TYR A 627 -2.18 14.72 -34.00
C TYR A 627 -2.45 13.30 -34.49
N GLU A 628 -1.39 12.58 -34.78
CA GLU A 628 -1.41 11.15 -35.10
C GLU A 628 -0.71 10.38 -33.98
N GLN A 629 -1.21 9.19 -33.68
CA GLN A 629 -0.67 8.35 -32.61
C GLN A 629 -0.19 7.02 -33.17
N GLU A 630 1.08 6.71 -32.92
CA GLU A 630 1.67 5.40 -33.17
C GLU A 630 1.86 4.65 -31.86
N ASN A 631 1.21 3.49 -31.71
CA ASN A 631 1.38 2.60 -30.56
C ASN A 631 2.33 1.45 -30.86
N ASP A 632 2.80 0.76 -29.81
CA ASP A 632 3.59 -0.46 -29.91
C ASP A 632 4.95 -0.30 -30.63
N LYS A 633 5.54 0.90 -30.55
CA LYS A 633 6.84 1.20 -31.14
C LYS A 633 7.97 0.89 -30.15
N PHE A 634 8.58 -0.29 -30.31
CA PHE A 634 9.71 -0.70 -29.50
C PHE A 634 10.92 0.24 -29.67
N CYS A 635 11.50 0.64 -28.54
CA CYS A 635 12.72 1.44 -28.51
C CYS A 635 13.92 0.62 -29.02
N PRO A 636 14.64 1.06 -30.06
CA PRO A 636 15.78 0.31 -30.60
C PRO A 636 17.10 0.59 -29.87
N PHE A 637 17.11 1.54 -28.92
CA PHE A 637 18.37 2.11 -28.41
C PHE A 637 19.01 1.32 -27.25
N CYS A 638 18.29 0.41 -26.58
CA CYS A 638 18.86 -0.40 -25.51
C CYS A 638 18.11 -1.73 -25.31
N GLY A 639 18.72 -2.65 -24.56
CA GLY A 639 18.15 -3.99 -24.29
C GLY A 639 16.83 -4.00 -23.51
N ASN A 640 16.35 -2.86 -23.02
CA ASN A 640 15.02 -2.77 -22.40
C ASN A 640 13.88 -2.81 -23.42
N HIS A 641 14.14 -2.49 -24.68
CA HIS A 641 13.14 -2.44 -25.76
C HIS A 641 11.79 -1.87 -25.29
N CYS A 642 11.80 -0.66 -24.71
CA CYS A 642 10.60 -0.05 -24.16
C CYS A 642 9.52 -0.01 -25.24
N ASN A 643 8.32 -0.49 -24.95
CA ASN A 643 7.17 -0.34 -25.83
C ASN A 643 6.65 1.10 -25.71
N ARG A 644 6.83 1.92 -26.74
CA ARG A 644 6.53 3.36 -26.72
C ARG A 644 5.27 3.67 -27.51
N SER A 645 4.55 4.69 -27.05
CA SER A 645 3.54 5.38 -27.86
C SER A 645 4.04 6.76 -28.24
N ILE A 646 3.98 7.09 -29.53
CA ILE A 646 4.50 8.32 -30.11
C ILE A 646 3.32 9.14 -30.63
N LEU A 647 3.20 10.38 -30.16
CA LEU A 647 2.25 11.37 -30.65
C LEU A 647 2.98 12.34 -31.57
N HIS A 648 2.58 12.40 -32.83
CA HIS A 648 3.06 13.35 -33.81
C HIS A 648 2.07 14.50 -33.93
N PHE A 649 2.51 15.73 -33.67
CA PHE A 649 1.66 16.91 -33.74
C PHE A 649 1.80 17.59 -35.11
N SER A 650 0.75 18.23 -35.61
CA SER A 650 0.77 18.97 -36.88
C SER A 650 1.74 20.15 -36.90
N ASN A 651 2.19 20.61 -35.73
CA ASN A 651 3.22 21.64 -35.59
C ASN A 651 4.68 21.12 -35.80
N GLY A 652 4.84 19.82 -36.08
CA GLY A 652 6.12 19.15 -36.31
C GLY A 652 6.81 18.63 -35.04
N ASP A 653 6.30 18.95 -33.85
CA ASP A 653 6.80 18.39 -32.59
C ASP A 653 6.26 16.97 -32.38
N SER A 654 6.89 16.22 -31.47
CA SER A 654 6.41 14.90 -31.09
C SER A 654 6.58 14.65 -29.60
N TRP A 655 5.68 13.85 -29.03
CA TRP A 655 5.70 13.45 -27.63
C TRP A 655 5.75 11.94 -27.53
N VAL A 656 6.74 11.43 -26.82
CA VAL A 656 6.93 9.99 -26.62
C VAL A 656 6.58 9.61 -25.19
N THR A 657 5.80 8.54 -25.04
CA THR A 657 5.39 7.98 -23.75
C THR A 657 5.84 6.52 -23.61
N ASN A 658 5.81 5.99 -22.38
CA ASN A 658 6.31 4.66 -22.01
C ASN A 658 7.80 4.39 -22.27
N ASN A 659 8.59 5.45 -22.46
CA ASN A 659 10.04 5.37 -22.45
C ASN A 659 10.58 5.34 -21.00
N ARG A 660 11.56 4.47 -20.73
CA ARG A 660 12.25 4.40 -19.43
C ARG A 660 13.42 5.38 -19.28
N CYS A 661 13.82 6.07 -20.34
CA CYS A 661 14.93 7.02 -20.34
C CYS A 661 14.78 8.08 -21.43
N LYS A 662 15.55 9.18 -21.33
CA LYS A 662 15.63 10.24 -22.35
C LYS A 662 15.98 9.72 -23.75
N ARG A 663 16.80 8.67 -23.85
CA ARG A 663 17.12 8.04 -25.15
C ARG A 663 15.87 7.49 -25.84
N GLY A 664 14.91 6.99 -25.05
CA GLY A 664 13.64 6.50 -25.58
C GLY A 664 12.71 7.62 -26.07
N GLU A 665 12.99 8.89 -25.78
CA GLU A 665 12.25 10.04 -26.33
C GLU A 665 12.69 10.38 -27.75
N VAL A 666 13.83 9.85 -28.20
CA VAL A 666 14.32 10.05 -29.56
C VAL A 666 13.51 9.21 -30.55
N ILE A 667 13.12 9.83 -31.66
CA ILE A 667 12.38 9.21 -32.76
C ILE A 667 13.32 9.15 -33.96
N GLY A 668 13.37 8.01 -34.64
CA GLY A 668 14.25 7.77 -35.79
C GLY A 668 15.07 6.50 -35.66
N ASP A 669 15.79 6.15 -36.73
CA ASP A 669 16.62 4.95 -36.81
C ASP A 669 18.07 5.24 -36.38
N LEU A 670 18.75 4.23 -35.84
CA LEU A 670 20.19 4.27 -35.57
C LEU A 670 21.04 4.49 -36.83
N ALA A 671 20.49 4.30 -38.03
CA ALA A 671 21.14 4.64 -39.29
C ALA A 671 21.28 6.15 -39.53
N ASP A 672 20.42 6.99 -38.92
CA ASP A 672 20.42 8.45 -39.10
C ASP A 672 21.50 9.13 -38.25
N GLU A 673 22.31 10.00 -38.87
CA GLU A 673 23.38 10.74 -38.20
C GLU A 673 22.85 11.77 -37.19
N GLU A 674 21.67 12.38 -37.41
CA GLU A 674 21.09 13.34 -36.47
C GLU A 674 20.60 12.61 -35.19
N VAL A 675 20.05 11.40 -35.34
CA VAL A 675 19.69 10.52 -34.22
C VAL A 675 20.93 10.12 -33.44
N LYS A 676 22.02 9.72 -34.11
CA LYS A 676 23.30 9.40 -33.44
C LYS A 676 23.86 10.60 -32.68
N LYS A 677 23.81 11.80 -33.27
CA LYS A 677 24.27 13.03 -32.62
C LYS A 677 23.46 13.32 -31.36
N ARG A 678 22.13 13.30 -31.45
CA ARG A 678 21.23 13.53 -30.30
C ARG A 678 21.41 12.49 -29.19
N LEU A 679 21.65 11.22 -29.54
CA LEU A 679 21.98 10.17 -28.57
C LEU A 679 23.35 10.41 -27.91
N ARG A 680 24.35 10.91 -28.64
CA ARG A 680 25.65 11.29 -28.07
C ARG A 680 25.51 12.47 -27.11
N GLU A 681 24.71 13.48 -27.45
CA GLU A 681 24.43 14.63 -26.58
C GLU A 681 23.75 14.20 -25.26
N ILE A 682 22.70 13.37 -25.33
CA ILE A 682 22.03 12.81 -24.15
C ILE A 682 23.02 12.00 -23.29
N THR A 683 23.92 11.25 -23.93
CA THR A 683 24.94 10.46 -23.25
C THR A 683 26.01 11.36 -22.61
N ALA A 684 26.40 12.46 -23.28
CA ALA A 684 27.37 13.44 -22.80
C ALA A 684 26.80 14.26 -21.62
N GLU A 685 25.54 14.67 -21.66
CA GLU A 685 24.83 15.30 -20.53
C GLU A 685 24.87 14.39 -19.29
N SER A 686 24.71 13.09 -19.49
CA SER A 686 24.71 12.09 -18.42
C SER A 686 26.12 11.74 -17.91
N ALA A 687 27.16 11.93 -18.73
CA ALA A 687 28.55 11.56 -18.41
C ALA A 687 29.15 12.34 -17.22
N GLY A 688 28.57 13.50 -16.87
CA GLY A 688 28.97 14.28 -15.71
C GLY A 688 28.37 13.82 -14.37
N THR A 689 27.52 12.80 -14.36
CA THR A 689 26.84 12.27 -13.16
C THR A 689 27.25 10.85 -12.85
N ILE A 690 27.36 10.51 -11.57
CA ILE A 690 27.78 9.18 -11.13
C ILE A 690 26.60 8.45 -10.47
N ASN A 691 26.32 7.24 -10.95
CA ASN A 691 25.37 6.33 -10.32
C ASN A 691 26.11 5.28 -9.48
N MET A 692 26.16 5.48 -8.15
CA MET A 692 26.82 4.52 -7.25
C MET A 692 26.10 3.17 -7.15
N PHE A 693 24.82 3.03 -7.51
CA PHE A 693 24.15 1.71 -7.54
C PHE A 693 24.74 0.82 -8.63
N LYS A 694 24.98 1.38 -9.83
CA LYS A 694 25.64 0.68 -10.94
C LYS A 694 27.09 0.34 -10.60
N GLU A 695 27.82 1.29 -10.02
CA GLU A 695 29.21 1.06 -9.61
C GLU A 695 29.29 0.00 -8.50
N ARG A 696 28.39 0.05 -7.52
CA ARG A 696 28.29 -0.95 -6.46
C ARG A 696 27.99 -2.33 -7.01
N GLN A 697 27.03 -2.49 -7.92
CA GLN A 697 26.74 -3.78 -8.56
C GLN A 697 27.97 -4.31 -9.31
N ARG A 698 28.64 -3.45 -10.10
CA ARG A 698 29.87 -3.80 -10.83
C ARG A 698 30.98 -4.26 -9.90
N LEU A 699 31.16 -3.60 -8.77
CA LEU A 699 32.16 -3.98 -7.76
C LEU A 699 31.75 -5.26 -7.01
N LEU A 700 30.45 -5.47 -6.75
CA LEU A 700 29.93 -6.61 -6.00
C LEU A 700 30.15 -7.94 -6.75
N VAL A 701 29.92 -7.96 -8.07
CA VAL A 701 30.09 -9.16 -8.90
C VAL A 701 31.49 -9.30 -9.50
N LYS A 702 32.40 -8.37 -9.17
CA LYS A 702 33.78 -8.38 -9.66
C LYS A 702 34.53 -9.61 -9.16
N ASP A 703 35.39 -10.18 -10.00
CA ASP A 703 36.35 -11.19 -9.59
C ASP A 703 37.47 -10.56 -8.78
N TYR A 704 37.56 -10.92 -7.50
CA TYR A 704 38.66 -10.53 -6.60
C TYR A 704 39.75 -11.58 -6.65
N SER A 705 41.01 -11.16 -6.75
CA SER A 705 42.14 -12.09 -6.81
C SER A 705 42.28 -12.86 -5.49
N TYR A 706 42.40 -14.18 -5.59
CA TYR A 706 42.62 -15.07 -4.47
C TYR A 706 43.67 -16.13 -4.81
N VAL A 707 44.24 -16.73 -3.76
CA VAL A 707 45.10 -17.91 -3.89
C VAL A 707 44.22 -19.13 -3.67
N ARG A 708 44.25 -20.09 -4.61
CA ARG A 708 43.56 -21.37 -4.42
C ARG A 708 44.26 -22.15 -3.30
N ILE A 709 43.49 -22.54 -2.29
CA ILE A 709 43.95 -23.17 -1.05
C ILE A 709 43.84 -24.70 -1.13
N ASP A 710 42.89 -25.20 -1.91
CA ASP A 710 42.57 -26.63 -2.02
C ASP A 710 42.45 -27.07 -3.49
N GLU A 711 42.46 -28.37 -3.74
CA GLU A 711 42.31 -28.93 -5.09
C GLU A 711 40.95 -28.59 -5.71
N LYS A 712 40.90 -28.53 -7.05
CA LYS A 712 39.65 -28.24 -7.76
C LYS A 712 38.65 -29.37 -7.53
N LYS A 713 37.45 -29.02 -7.09
CA LYS A 713 36.33 -29.93 -6.87
C LYS A 713 35.36 -29.87 -8.04
N ASP A 714 34.77 -31.01 -8.39
CA ASP A 714 33.72 -31.13 -9.40
C ASP A 714 32.34 -30.95 -8.77
N ILE A 715 32.17 -29.84 -8.03
CA ILE A 715 30.93 -29.47 -7.34
C ILE A 715 30.64 -28.00 -7.62
N ILE A 716 29.41 -27.72 -8.05
CA ILE A 716 28.89 -26.39 -8.33
C ILE A 716 28.07 -25.89 -7.14
N ILE A 717 28.55 -24.81 -6.51
CA ILE A 717 27.85 -24.10 -5.44
C ILE A 717 27.06 -22.94 -6.05
N GLY A 718 25.74 -23.06 -6.04
CA GLY A 718 24.80 -22.02 -6.41
C GLY A 718 24.63 -20.98 -5.28
N ILE A 719 24.82 -19.70 -5.59
CA ILE A 719 24.55 -18.58 -4.68
C ILE A 719 23.42 -17.72 -5.27
N PRO A 720 22.26 -17.61 -4.60
CA PRO A 720 21.18 -16.76 -5.07
C PRO A 720 21.51 -15.29 -4.81
N MET A 721 21.38 -14.41 -5.81
CA MET A 721 21.69 -12.98 -5.74
C MET A 721 20.57 -12.21 -5.01
N VAL A 722 20.38 -12.52 -3.72
CA VAL A 722 19.22 -12.08 -2.92
C VAL A 722 19.62 -11.67 -1.51
N LEU A 723 18.81 -10.81 -0.88
CA LEU A 723 18.91 -10.47 0.55
C LEU A 723 20.35 -10.13 1.00
N ALA A 724 20.96 -10.91 1.90
CA ALA A 724 22.30 -10.64 2.44
C ALA A 724 23.40 -10.66 1.39
N PHE A 725 23.27 -11.45 0.32
CA PHE A 725 24.26 -11.56 -0.74
C PHE A 725 24.48 -10.25 -1.49
N TRP A 726 23.53 -9.32 -1.43
CA TRP A 726 23.76 -7.96 -1.92
C TRP A 726 24.81 -7.18 -1.12
N ASP A 727 25.22 -7.64 0.06
CA ASP A 727 26.23 -7.03 0.93
C ASP A 727 27.52 -7.86 1.01
N ASP A 728 27.43 -9.20 1.00
CA ASP A 728 28.53 -10.11 1.34
C ASP A 728 28.94 -11.10 0.22
N LEU A 729 28.44 -10.93 -1.01
CA LEU A 729 28.83 -11.79 -2.14
C LEU A 729 30.36 -11.88 -2.36
N PRO A 730 31.16 -10.80 -2.28
CA PRO A 730 32.61 -10.90 -2.44
C PRO A 730 33.26 -11.84 -1.42
N PHE A 731 32.77 -11.85 -0.18
CA PHE A 731 33.23 -12.80 0.84
C PHE A 731 32.89 -14.24 0.43
N TRP A 732 31.62 -14.53 0.15
CA TRP A 732 31.16 -15.90 -0.10
C TRP A 732 31.73 -16.48 -1.39
N ARG A 733 31.77 -15.71 -2.46
CA ARG A 733 32.32 -16.16 -3.74
C ARG A 733 33.79 -16.54 -3.60
N THR A 734 34.61 -15.64 -3.03
CA THR A 734 36.03 -15.91 -2.82
C THR A 734 36.25 -17.05 -1.82
N PHE A 735 35.44 -17.17 -0.77
CA PHE A 735 35.51 -18.28 0.18
C PHE A 735 35.36 -19.63 -0.53
N TRP A 736 34.30 -19.84 -1.30
CA TRP A 736 34.04 -21.09 -2.02
C TRP A 736 35.06 -21.37 -3.13
N GLU A 737 35.38 -20.37 -3.96
CA GLU A 737 36.33 -20.52 -5.06
C GLU A 737 37.76 -20.82 -4.56
N SER A 738 38.16 -20.23 -3.42
CA SER A 738 39.48 -20.50 -2.82
C SER A 738 39.61 -21.94 -2.31
N LEU A 739 38.49 -22.58 -1.93
CA LEU A 739 38.42 -23.99 -1.53
C LEU A 739 38.25 -24.96 -2.71
N GLY A 740 38.40 -24.46 -3.94
CA GLY A 740 38.41 -25.27 -5.16
C GLY A 740 37.03 -25.56 -5.77
N PHE A 741 35.95 -25.03 -5.19
CA PHE A 741 34.59 -25.20 -5.74
C PHE A 741 34.34 -24.27 -6.94
N THR A 742 33.41 -24.67 -7.80
CA THR A 742 32.89 -23.79 -8.86
C THR A 742 31.68 -23.02 -8.31
N VAL A 743 31.69 -21.68 -8.39
CA VAL A 743 30.57 -20.86 -7.90
C VAL A 743 29.69 -20.39 -9.05
N MET A 744 28.39 -20.63 -8.94
CA MET A 744 27.37 -20.12 -9.86
C MET A 744 26.50 -19.10 -9.14
N VAL A 745 26.56 -17.84 -9.54
CA VAL A 745 25.69 -16.79 -8.99
C VAL A 745 24.48 -16.62 -9.92
N SER A 746 23.27 -16.61 -9.37
CA SER A 746 22.07 -16.35 -10.17
C SER A 746 22.11 -14.92 -10.77
N PRO A 747 21.53 -14.68 -11.95
CA PRO A 747 21.60 -13.38 -12.62
C PRO A 747 20.77 -12.32 -11.89
N GLN A 748 20.82 -11.09 -12.41
CA GLN A 748 19.95 -10.00 -11.98
C GLN A 748 18.47 -10.37 -12.07
N SER A 749 17.67 -9.90 -11.11
CA SER A 749 16.24 -10.18 -11.05
C SER A 749 15.51 -9.74 -12.31
N THR A 750 14.58 -10.58 -12.75
CA THR A 750 13.64 -10.29 -13.84
C THR A 750 12.21 -10.57 -13.39
N ARG A 751 11.24 -9.95 -14.07
CA ARG A 751 9.82 -10.20 -13.80
C ARG A 751 9.47 -11.68 -13.96
N LYS A 752 10.02 -12.34 -14.98
CA LYS A 752 9.85 -13.77 -15.22
C LYS A 752 10.35 -14.62 -14.04
N MET A 753 11.48 -14.24 -13.43
CA MET A 753 11.97 -14.94 -12.23
C MET A 753 11.03 -14.78 -11.04
N TYR A 754 10.53 -13.56 -10.79
CA TYR A 754 9.52 -13.33 -9.76
C TYR A 754 8.27 -14.21 -9.96
N GLU A 755 7.73 -14.23 -11.17
CA GLU A 755 6.51 -14.97 -11.49
C GLU A 755 6.70 -16.48 -11.36
N ASN A 756 7.86 -17.00 -11.77
CA ASN A 756 8.20 -18.42 -11.60
C ASN A 756 8.23 -18.84 -10.13
N GLY A 757 8.53 -17.93 -9.19
CA GLY A 757 8.59 -18.21 -7.75
C GLY A 757 7.28 -17.94 -7.00
N LEU A 758 6.32 -17.22 -7.60
CA LEU A 758 5.19 -16.61 -6.91
C LEU A 758 4.31 -17.61 -6.14
N LYS A 759 4.06 -18.81 -6.71
CA LYS A 759 3.22 -19.84 -6.06
C LYS A 759 3.79 -20.38 -4.74
N ALA A 760 5.09 -20.23 -4.52
CA ALA A 760 5.80 -20.74 -3.35
C ALA A 760 5.96 -19.71 -2.21
N VAL A 761 5.56 -18.46 -2.46
CA VAL A 761 5.60 -17.38 -1.48
C VAL A 761 4.54 -17.63 -0.41
N THR A 762 4.95 -17.74 0.85
CA THR A 762 4.06 -18.12 1.97
C THR A 762 3.24 -16.98 2.54
N SER A 763 3.64 -15.72 2.30
CA SER A 763 2.96 -14.53 2.82
C SER A 763 2.87 -13.46 1.75
N ASP A 764 1.65 -13.00 1.42
CA ASP A 764 1.47 -11.95 0.42
C ASP A 764 1.96 -10.57 0.91
N THR A 765 2.04 -10.37 2.22
CA THR A 765 2.52 -9.13 2.85
C THR A 765 4.04 -9.06 3.00
N ILE A 766 4.78 -10.11 2.62
CA ILE A 766 6.25 -10.08 2.69
C ILE A 766 6.81 -9.09 1.65
N CYS A 767 7.95 -8.47 1.97
CA CYS A 767 8.56 -7.49 1.07
C CYS A 767 8.96 -8.13 -0.27
N PHE A 768 8.87 -7.34 -1.35
CA PHE A 768 9.16 -7.80 -2.72
C PHE A 768 10.53 -8.49 -2.90
N PRO A 769 11.64 -8.00 -2.27
CA PRO A 769 12.93 -8.70 -2.32
C PRO A 769 12.90 -10.14 -1.79
N ALA A 770 12.05 -10.41 -0.80
CA ALA A 770 11.91 -11.76 -0.25
C ALA A 770 11.14 -12.66 -1.23
N LYS A 771 10.10 -12.14 -1.88
CA LYS A 771 9.35 -12.88 -2.90
C LYS A 771 10.25 -13.34 -4.06
N LEU A 772 11.27 -12.54 -4.41
CA LEU A 772 12.23 -12.87 -5.47
C LEU A 772 13.11 -14.10 -5.16
N VAL A 773 13.34 -14.42 -3.89
CA VAL A 773 14.21 -15.55 -3.49
C VAL A 773 13.81 -16.85 -4.17
N HIS A 774 12.51 -17.16 -4.21
CA HIS A 774 11.99 -18.36 -4.87
C HIS A 774 12.39 -18.46 -6.34
N GLY A 775 12.34 -17.32 -7.07
CA GLY A 775 12.75 -17.23 -8.46
C GLY A 775 14.24 -17.50 -8.67
N HIS A 776 15.10 -16.99 -7.79
CA HIS A 776 16.55 -17.21 -7.85
C HIS A 776 16.93 -18.65 -7.52
N ILE A 777 16.31 -19.26 -6.50
CA ILE A 777 16.54 -20.67 -6.13
C ILE A 777 16.16 -21.59 -7.30
N ARG A 778 14.97 -21.39 -7.89
CA ARG A 778 14.51 -22.19 -9.04
C ARG A 778 15.37 -21.98 -10.29
N TRP A 779 15.91 -20.77 -10.48
CA TRP A 779 16.86 -20.51 -11.57
C TRP A 779 18.14 -21.32 -11.39
N LEU A 780 18.73 -21.34 -10.19
CA LEU A 780 19.94 -22.12 -9.90
C LEU A 780 19.70 -23.61 -10.08
N GLU A 781 18.57 -24.11 -9.57
CA GLU A 781 18.14 -25.50 -9.72
C GLU A 781 18.04 -25.90 -11.20
N LYS A 782 17.43 -25.04 -12.03
CA LYS A 782 17.27 -25.29 -13.48
C LYS A 782 18.59 -25.23 -14.25
N ASN A 783 19.57 -24.46 -13.77
CA ASN A 783 20.86 -24.28 -14.46
C ASN A 783 21.96 -25.23 -13.93
N GLY A 784 21.60 -26.21 -13.11
CA GLY A 784 22.50 -27.30 -12.71
C GLY A 784 23.45 -26.96 -11.56
N ALA A 785 23.01 -26.17 -10.58
CA ALA A 785 23.74 -26.07 -9.31
C ALA A 785 23.57 -27.37 -8.50
N ASP A 786 24.66 -27.98 -8.04
CA ASP A 786 24.61 -29.21 -7.23
C ASP A 786 24.11 -28.90 -5.81
N HIS A 787 24.69 -27.87 -5.19
CA HIS A 787 24.31 -27.36 -3.88
C HIS A 787 23.92 -25.89 -4.00
N ILE A 788 22.82 -25.47 -3.39
CA ILE A 788 22.41 -24.07 -3.30
C ILE A 788 22.68 -23.57 -1.89
N PHE A 789 23.71 -22.73 -1.74
CA PHE A 789 24.13 -22.19 -0.46
C PHE A 789 23.33 -20.94 -0.10
N PHE A 790 22.52 -21.04 0.94
CA PHE A 790 21.70 -19.94 1.44
C PHE A 790 21.61 -19.98 2.98
N PRO A 791 22.63 -19.48 3.70
CA PRO A 791 22.73 -19.62 5.14
C PRO A 791 21.81 -18.65 5.90
N SER A 792 21.40 -19.04 7.10
CA SER A 792 20.72 -18.17 8.07
C SER A 792 21.74 -17.60 9.06
N VAL A 793 22.16 -16.36 8.87
CA VAL A 793 23.03 -15.64 9.81
C VAL A 793 22.17 -14.74 10.68
N THR A 794 22.06 -15.06 11.97
CA THR A 794 21.13 -14.37 12.88
C THR A 794 21.74 -13.16 13.58
N ALA A 795 23.05 -13.20 13.84
CA ALA A 795 23.83 -12.18 14.50
C ALA A 795 25.17 -11.98 13.77
N VAL A 796 25.65 -10.73 13.77
CA VAL A 796 26.90 -10.27 13.15
C VAL A 796 27.58 -9.24 14.05
N GLU A 797 28.87 -9.01 13.88
CA GLU A 797 29.58 -7.93 14.58
C GLU A 797 29.01 -6.56 14.17
N THR A 798 28.98 -5.61 15.12
CA THR A 798 28.62 -4.22 14.81
C THR A 798 29.64 -3.58 13.86
N GLU A 799 29.14 -2.82 12.88
CA GLU A 799 29.98 -2.05 11.97
C GLU A 799 30.12 -0.57 12.38
N ASN A 800 29.45 -0.16 13.44
CA ASN A 800 29.26 1.24 13.83
C ASN A 800 29.54 1.45 15.33
N THR A 801 29.30 2.67 15.81
CA THR A 801 29.54 3.09 17.20
C THR A 801 28.62 2.39 18.22
N GLU A 802 27.49 1.84 17.76
CA GLU A 802 26.49 1.19 18.63
C GLU A 802 26.77 -0.29 18.80
N LYS A 803 27.06 -0.70 20.05
CA LYS A 803 27.37 -2.09 20.39
C LYS A 803 26.18 -3.04 20.25
N THR A 804 24.96 -2.53 20.32
CA THR A 804 23.73 -3.34 20.19
C THR A 804 23.39 -3.68 18.74
N SER A 805 24.10 -3.10 17.77
CA SER A 805 23.89 -3.26 16.33
C SER A 805 24.40 -4.61 15.80
N GLU A 806 23.94 -5.71 16.39
CA GLU A 806 24.43 -7.06 16.10
C GLU A 806 23.40 -7.94 15.39
N SER A 807 22.12 -7.54 15.36
CA SER A 807 21.06 -8.38 14.78
C SER A 807 20.93 -8.18 13.26
N MET A 808 20.65 -9.27 12.56
CA MET A 808 20.22 -9.22 11.16
C MET A 808 18.70 -9.08 11.05
N CYS A 809 18.29 -8.49 9.92
CA CYS A 809 16.88 -8.36 9.53
C CYS A 809 16.15 -9.71 9.64
N ALA A 810 14.97 -9.73 10.26
CA ALA A 810 14.15 -10.92 10.47
C ALA A 810 13.85 -11.67 9.17
N VAL A 811 13.61 -10.93 8.08
CA VAL A 811 13.41 -11.53 6.75
C VAL A 811 14.69 -12.18 6.26
N VAL A 812 15.84 -11.52 6.41
CA VAL A 812 17.14 -12.03 5.93
C VAL A 812 17.53 -13.32 6.64
N LYS A 813 17.44 -13.35 7.97
CA LYS A 813 17.78 -14.56 8.74
C LYS A 813 16.71 -15.64 8.64
N GLY A 814 15.44 -15.29 8.46
CA GLY A 814 14.34 -16.27 8.42
C GLY A 814 14.15 -16.96 7.07
N TYR A 815 14.46 -16.31 5.95
CA TYR A 815 14.08 -16.80 4.62
C TYR A 815 14.69 -18.17 4.21
N PRO A 816 15.93 -18.51 4.60
CA PRO A 816 16.45 -19.86 4.36
C PRO A 816 15.55 -20.97 4.94
N ILE A 817 14.97 -20.73 6.12
CA ILE A 817 14.04 -21.66 6.77
C ILE A 817 12.70 -21.68 6.02
N VAL A 818 12.24 -20.53 5.53
CA VAL A 818 11.02 -20.46 4.70
C VAL A 818 11.19 -21.30 3.43
N ILE A 819 12.29 -21.13 2.68
CA ILE A 819 12.56 -21.92 1.47
C ILE A 819 12.60 -23.42 1.78
N ARG A 820 13.26 -23.83 2.87
CA ARG A 820 13.30 -25.24 3.28
C ARG A 820 11.91 -25.85 3.53
N ASN A 821 10.95 -25.04 3.98
CA ASN A 821 9.61 -25.54 4.30
C ASN A 821 8.60 -25.33 3.16
N SER A 822 8.82 -24.38 2.25
CA SER A 822 7.83 -24.01 1.23
C SER A 822 8.28 -24.20 -0.22
N ASP A 823 9.59 -24.29 -0.50
CA ASP A 823 10.11 -24.38 -1.87
C ASP A 823 11.44 -25.14 -1.99
N ASP A 824 11.65 -26.16 -1.14
CA ASP A 824 12.93 -26.85 -1.01
C ASP A 824 13.33 -27.59 -2.30
N PRO A 825 14.43 -27.20 -2.97
CA PRO A 825 14.92 -27.91 -4.16
C PRO A 825 15.36 -29.36 -3.84
N SER A 826 15.73 -29.65 -2.60
CA SER A 826 16.14 -31.00 -2.17
C SER A 826 14.97 -31.99 -2.29
N SER A 827 13.75 -31.55 -1.99
CA SER A 827 12.53 -32.36 -2.11
C SER A 827 12.19 -32.74 -3.56
N ARG A 828 12.71 -31.97 -4.54
CA ARG A 828 12.50 -32.19 -5.97
C ARG A 828 13.63 -33.00 -6.63
N GLY A 829 14.66 -33.35 -5.87
CA GLY A 829 15.77 -34.21 -6.31
C GLY A 829 16.72 -33.60 -7.33
N ARG A 830 16.77 -32.26 -7.46
CA ARG A 830 17.59 -31.56 -8.48
C ARG A 830 18.83 -30.87 -7.93
N SER A 831 18.75 -30.31 -6.72
CA SER A 831 19.85 -29.62 -6.04
C SER A 831 19.67 -29.74 -4.53
N VAL A 832 20.76 -29.76 -3.76
CA VAL A 832 20.71 -29.79 -2.28
C VAL A 832 20.67 -28.36 -1.74
N LEU A 833 19.66 -28.02 -0.93
CA LEU A 833 19.62 -26.73 -0.24
C LEU A 833 20.53 -26.75 0.99
N GLU A 834 21.60 -25.97 0.96
CA GLU A 834 22.51 -25.76 2.06
C GLU A 834 22.11 -24.51 2.86
N ALA A 835 21.33 -24.70 3.93
CA ALA A 835 20.81 -23.62 4.78
C ALA A 835 21.28 -23.72 6.25
N PRO A 836 22.60 -23.67 6.54
CA PRO A 836 23.09 -23.74 7.91
C PRO A 836 22.64 -22.53 8.75
N LEU A 837 22.49 -22.73 10.05
CA LEU A 837 22.15 -21.68 11.02
C LEU A 837 23.41 -21.21 11.74
N PHE A 838 23.66 -19.90 11.68
CA PHE A 838 24.84 -19.26 12.22
C PHE A 838 24.50 -18.12 13.20
N HIS A 839 25.34 -18.00 14.22
CA HIS A 839 25.30 -16.99 15.27
C HIS A 839 26.71 -16.39 15.43
N TRP A 840 27.03 -15.33 14.70
CA TRP A 840 28.38 -14.75 14.66
C TRP A 840 28.51 -13.51 15.53
N HIS A 841 28.45 -13.69 16.85
CA HIS A 841 28.73 -12.61 17.81
C HIS A 841 30.20 -12.19 17.81
N SER A 842 31.10 -13.09 17.38
CA SER A 842 32.53 -12.86 17.27
C SER A 842 33.11 -13.51 16.02
N ARG A 843 34.29 -13.06 15.59
CA ARG A 843 35.08 -13.76 14.54
C ARG A 843 35.39 -15.21 14.90
N GLU A 844 35.59 -15.52 16.17
CA GLU A 844 35.86 -16.88 16.64
C GLU A 844 34.65 -17.80 16.45
N ASP A 845 33.44 -17.30 16.72
CA ASP A 845 32.20 -18.03 16.44
C ASP A 845 32.05 -18.32 14.96
N ARG A 846 32.36 -17.34 14.11
CA ARG A 846 32.33 -17.52 12.65
C ARG A 846 33.30 -18.62 12.20
N SER A 847 34.57 -18.54 12.61
CA SER A 847 35.58 -19.58 12.27
C SER A 847 35.20 -20.95 12.81
N ARG A 848 34.67 -21.04 14.03
CA ARG A 848 34.22 -22.31 14.63
C ARG A 848 33.04 -22.91 13.88
N GLN A 849 31.98 -22.13 13.66
CA GLN A 849 30.74 -22.63 13.04
C GLN A 849 30.92 -22.93 11.55
N LEU A 850 31.65 -22.09 10.80
CA LEU A 850 31.99 -22.38 9.40
C LEU A 850 32.94 -23.58 9.29
N GLY A 851 33.97 -23.65 10.13
CA GLY A 851 34.89 -24.77 10.15
C GLY A 851 34.17 -26.10 10.40
N GLN A 852 33.30 -26.13 11.41
CA GLN A 852 32.47 -27.30 11.72
C GLN A 852 31.56 -27.69 10.54
N TYR A 853 30.84 -26.72 9.96
CA TYR A 853 29.96 -26.96 8.82
C TYR A 853 30.73 -27.53 7.61
N MET A 854 31.88 -26.94 7.28
CA MET A 854 32.70 -27.35 6.14
C MET A 854 33.33 -28.73 6.34
N GLU A 855 33.72 -29.07 7.57
CA GLU A 855 34.24 -30.39 7.93
C GLU A 855 33.15 -31.46 7.82
N GLU A 856 31.97 -31.21 8.43
CA GLU A 856 30.85 -32.17 8.45
C GLU A 856 30.22 -32.40 7.07
N ARG A 857 30.15 -31.37 6.22
CA ARG A 857 29.42 -31.43 4.94
C ARG A 857 30.30 -31.68 3.73
N PHE A 858 31.53 -31.17 3.74
CA PHE A 858 32.42 -31.22 2.58
C PHE A 858 33.80 -31.84 2.87
N GLY A 859 34.05 -32.31 4.10
CA GLY A 859 35.32 -32.91 4.49
C GLY A 859 36.51 -31.93 4.45
N VAL A 860 36.25 -30.63 4.48
CA VAL A 860 37.31 -29.60 4.43
C VAL A 860 37.81 -29.34 5.84
N SER A 861 39.12 -29.52 6.06
CA SER A 861 39.72 -29.29 7.37
C SER A 861 39.57 -27.83 7.84
N ARG A 862 39.44 -27.65 9.16
CA ARG A 862 39.31 -26.32 9.77
C ARG A 862 40.45 -25.36 9.39
N ALA A 863 41.67 -25.86 9.25
CA ALA A 863 42.83 -25.06 8.85
C ALA A 863 42.73 -24.51 7.41
N LEU A 864 42.15 -25.27 6.48
CA LEU A 864 41.88 -24.79 5.12
C LEU A 864 40.71 -23.80 5.14
N CYS A 865 39.67 -24.08 5.93
CA CYS A 865 38.53 -23.18 6.11
C CYS A 865 38.96 -21.80 6.65
N ASP A 866 39.84 -21.74 7.66
CA ASP A 866 40.33 -20.47 8.21
C ASP A 866 41.12 -19.64 7.18
N LYS A 867 41.92 -20.29 6.32
CA LYS A 867 42.60 -19.62 5.20
C LYS A 867 41.59 -19.07 4.18
N ALA A 868 40.51 -19.82 3.90
CA ALA A 868 39.47 -19.39 2.98
C ALA A 868 38.66 -18.21 3.55
N ILE A 869 38.38 -18.20 4.86
CA ILE A 869 37.76 -17.07 5.56
C ILE A 869 38.65 -15.82 5.41
N ALA A 870 39.96 -15.95 5.59
CA ALA A 870 40.89 -14.84 5.43
C ALA A 870 40.91 -14.28 4.00
N ALA A 871 40.83 -15.16 2.98
CA ALA A 871 40.71 -14.76 1.58
C ALA A 871 39.39 -14.00 1.31
N GLY A 872 38.26 -14.51 1.82
CA GLY A 872 36.96 -13.83 1.74
C GLY A 872 36.95 -12.46 2.43
N ASP A 873 37.54 -12.35 3.62
CA ASP A 873 37.65 -11.08 4.36
C ASP A 873 38.49 -10.05 3.60
N LEU A 874 39.53 -10.48 2.87
CA LEU A 874 40.32 -9.60 2.02
C LEU A 874 39.48 -9.09 0.85
N ALA A 875 38.76 -9.96 0.15
CA ALA A 875 37.88 -9.59 -0.95
C ALA A 875 36.79 -8.59 -0.50
N GLN A 876 36.14 -8.87 0.64
CA GLN A 876 35.12 -7.98 1.21
C GLN A 876 35.69 -6.59 1.57
N ARG A 877 36.90 -6.53 2.15
CA ARG A 877 37.57 -5.24 2.43
C ARG A 877 37.93 -4.49 1.16
N GLN A 878 38.41 -5.17 0.13
CA GLN A 878 38.71 -4.54 -1.16
C GLN A 878 37.45 -3.97 -1.81
N PHE A 879 36.32 -4.66 -1.73
CA PHE A 879 35.00 -4.17 -2.14
C PHE A 879 34.61 -2.89 -1.39
N LYS A 880 34.56 -2.94 -0.05
CA LYS A 880 34.17 -1.79 0.78
C LYS A 880 35.08 -0.57 0.55
N ASN A 881 36.40 -0.77 0.50
CA ASN A 881 37.37 0.32 0.26
C ASN A 881 37.22 0.96 -1.12
N ALA A 882 36.99 0.16 -2.17
CA ALA A 882 36.76 0.67 -3.51
C ALA A 882 35.48 1.51 -3.58
N LEU A 883 34.41 1.05 -2.92
CA LEU A 883 33.13 1.74 -2.87
C LEU A 883 33.24 3.08 -2.15
N LEU A 884 33.86 3.12 -0.97
CA LEU A 884 34.11 4.34 -0.19
C LEU A 884 34.97 5.34 -0.95
N LYS A 885 36.04 4.87 -1.62
CA LYS A 885 36.91 5.74 -2.44
C LYS A 885 36.15 6.41 -3.57
N LYS A 886 35.23 5.69 -4.22
CA LYS A 886 34.37 6.23 -5.28
C LYS A 886 33.33 7.19 -4.73
N GLY A 887 32.66 6.86 -3.63
CA GLY A 887 31.70 7.75 -2.98
C GLY A 887 32.34 9.07 -2.51
N ALA A 888 33.54 9.01 -1.93
CA ALA A 888 34.31 10.21 -1.57
C ALA A 888 34.61 11.11 -2.78
N ALA A 889 34.90 10.52 -3.95
CA ALA A 889 35.12 11.28 -5.18
C ALA A 889 33.83 11.98 -5.66
N VAL A 890 32.66 11.35 -5.53
CA VAL A 890 31.36 11.96 -5.88
C VAL A 890 31.07 13.17 -4.98
N ILE A 891 31.29 13.04 -3.67
CA ILE A 891 31.06 14.14 -2.71
C ILE A 891 32.00 15.32 -2.99
N ARG A 892 33.27 15.02 -3.30
CA ARG A 892 34.25 16.04 -3.69
C ARG A 892 33.85 16.75 -4.99
N ASP A 893 33.43 16.01 -6.01
CA ASP A 893 32.97 16.56 -7.29
C ASP A 893 31.75 17.49 -7.10
N ALA A 894 30.79 17.08 -6.26
CA ALA A 894 29.64 17.91 -5.92
C ALA A 894 30.07 19.23 -5.23
N LYS A 895 31.08 19.19 -4.35
CA LYS A 895 31.62 20.38 -3.71
C LYS A 895 32.38 21.29 -4.69
N GLU A 896 33.23 20.73 -5.54
CA GLU A 896 34.06 21.46 -6.51
C GLU A 896 33.21 22.16 -7.59
N LYS A 897 32.10 21.55 -8.01
CA LYS A 897 31.20 22.10 -9.04
C LYS A 897 30.05 22.94 -8.50
N ASP A 898 30.04 23.24 -7.20
CA ASP A 898 28.94 23.90 -6.49
C ASP A 898 27.56 23.21 -6.67
N LYS A 899 27.57 21.88 -6.85
CA LYS A 899 26.37 21.05 -6.97
C LYS A 899 26.05 20.34 -5.66
N TYR A 900 25.08 19.43 -5.70
CA TYR A 900 24.78 18.49 -4.63
C TYR A 900 24.65 17.07 -5.18
N ALA A 901 24.82 16.09 -4.31
CA ALA A 901 24.55 14.68 -4.57
C ALA A 901 23.42 14.20 -3.66
N VAL A 902 22.76 13.12 -4.07
CA VAL A 902 21.67 12.51 -3.30
C VAL A 902 22.13 11.18 -2.71
N VAL A 903 22.02 11.03 -1.39
CA VAL A 903 22.17 9.74 -0.72
C VAL A 903 20.83 9.02 -0.82
N ILE A 904 20.80 7.91 -1.54
CA ILE A 904 19.65 7.00 -1.56
C ILE A 904 19.91 5.92 -0.52
N ALA A 905 19.32 6.10 0.65
CA ALA A 905 19.40 5.18 1.76
C ALA A 905 18.43 4.01 1.59
N SER A 906 18.99 2.82 1.56
CA SER A 906 18.28 1.59 1.32
C SER A 906 19.06 0.42 1.95
N ARG A 907 18.37 -0.70 2.13
CA ARG A 907 19.00 -1.96 2.52
C ARG A 907 19.75 -2.53 1.32
N PRO A 908 20.80 -3.35 1.52
CA PRO A 908 21.62 -3.85 0.42
C PRO A 908 20.83 -4.48 -0.71
N TYR A 909 19.80 -5.28 -0.42
CA TYR A 909 18.97 -5.95 -1.42
C TYR A 909 18.00 -5.04 -2.19
N GLN A 910 17.86 -3.77 -1.81
CA GLN A 910 17.17 -2.77 -2.63
C GLN A 910 18.12 -2.18 -3.70
N ASN A 911 19.38 -2.63 -3.79
CA ASN A 911 20.24 -2.30 -4.93
C ASN A 911 19.86 -3.05 -6.22
N ASP A 912 19.01 -4.06 -6.11
CA ASP A 912 18.42 -4.71 -7.27
C ASP A 912 17.56 -3.72 -8.07
N PHE A 913 17.85 -3.54 -9.36
CA PHE A 913 17.16 -2.58 -10.23
C PHE A 913 15.68 -2.91 -10.43
N LEU A 914 15.30 -4.18 -10.38
CA LEU A 914 13.88 -4.54 -10.43
C LEU A 914 13.16 -4.10 -9.15
N VAL A 915 13.85 -4.11 -8.01
CA VAL A 915 13.30 -3.70 -6.72
C VAL A 915 13.25 -2.18 -6.60
N ASN A 916 14.33 -1.47 -6.95
CA ASN A 916 14.39 -0.01 -6.81
C ASN A 916 13.79 0.78 -7.98
N HIS A 917 13.19 0.12 -8.97
CA HIS A 917 12.49 0.77 -10.09
C HIS A 917 13.36 1.72 -10.91
N ASP A 918 14.67 1.50 -10.96
CA ASP A 918 15.65 2.39 -11.59
C ASP A 918 15.61 3.84 -11.05
N ILE A 919 15.18 4.05 -9.79
CA ILE A 919 15.10 5.39 -9.16
C ILE A 919 16.44 6.13 -9.24
N ALA A 920 17.54 5.42 -9.03
CA ALA A 920 18.90 5.97 -9.13
C ALA A 920 19.16 6.57 -10.53
N ASP A 921 18.68 5.93 -11.59
CA ASP A 921 18.84 6.43 -12.96
C ASP A 921 18.00 7.69 -13.20
N MET A 922 16.83 7.83 -12.57
CA MET A 922 16.00 9.04 -12.70
C MET A 922 16.73 10.29 -12.21
N PHE A 923 17.43 10.21 -11.07
CA PHE A 923 18.24 11.33 -10.55
C PHE A 923 19.42 11.66 -11.47
N THR A 924 20.16 10.65 -11.94
CA THR A 924 21.30 10.89 -12.85
C THR A 924 20.87 11.50 -14.19
N GLN A 925 19.72 11.08 -14.73
CA GLN A 925 19.13 11.68 -15.95
C GLN A 925 18.72 13.15 -15.76
N MET A 926 18.50 13.56 -14.52
CA MET A 926 18.21 14.95 -14.11
C MET A 926 19.48 15.71 -13.67
N GLY A 927 20.67 15.17 -13.92
CA GLY A 927 21.94 15.87 -13.67
C GLY A 927 22.46 15.76 -12.23
N ILE A 928 21.91 14.85 -11.41
CA ILE A 928 22.27 14.70 -9.99
C ILE A 928 22.95 13.35 -9.75
N SER A 929 24.16 13.37 -9.20
CA SER A 929 24.88 12.15 -8.80
C SER A 929 24.23 11.51 -7.57
N VAL A 930 24.24 10.18 -7.52
CA VAL A 930 23.62 9.41 -6.42
C VAL A 930 24.63 8.53 -5.71
N LEU A 931 24.51 8.46 -4.39
CA LEU A 931 25.31 7.66 -3.46
C LEU A 931 24.46 6.54 -2.85
N THR A 932 25.05 5.37 -2.61
CA THR A 932 24.47 4.34 -1.73
C THR A 932 24.88 4.62 -0.29
N ALA A 933 24.11 4.19 0.70
CA ALA A 933 24.42 4.44 2.12
C ALA A 933 25.82 3.92 2.53
N ASP A 934 26.23 2.76 2.00
CA ASP A 934 27.54 2.16 2.24
C ASP A 934 28.69 2.75 1.41
N SER A 935 28.39 3.69 0.49
CA SER A 935 29.42 4.47 -0.23
C SER A 935 29.79 5.78 0.45
N VAL A 936 29.02 6.21 1.46
CA VAL A 936 29.23 7.47 2.16
C VAL A 936 30.39 7.32 3.18
N PRO A 937 31.48 8.08 3.04
CA PRO A 937 32.58 8.07 4.01
C PRO A 937 32.10 8.47 5.41
N HIS A 938 32.73 7.92 6.45
CA HIS A 938 32.44 8.19 7.87
C HIS A 938 31.03 7.76 8.35
N ALA A 939 30.24 7.05 7.53
CA ALA A 939 28.93 6.54 7.95
C ALA A 939 28.99 5.62 9.19
N ASN A 940 30.11 4.93 9.39
CA ASN A 940 30.30 4.03 10.54
C ASN A 940 30.76 4.75 11.82
N GLU A 941 31.06 6.05 11.73
CA GLU A 941 31.62 6.88 12.82
C GLU A 941 30.59 7.87 13.38
N ALA A 942 29.42 8.00 12.75
CA ALA A 942 28.39 8.94 13.18
C ALA A 942 27.86 8.59 14.59
N ASP A 943 27.59 9.62 15.38
CA ASP A 943 26.99 9.48 16.70
C ASP A 943 25.48 9.22 16.56
N LEU A 944 25.04 8.06 17.02
CA LEU A 944 23.64 7.64 17.03
C LEU A 944 23.05 7.56 18.45
N SER A 945 23.78 8.01 19.47
CA SER A 945 23.35 7.92 20.88
C SER A 945 22.07 8.71 21.18
N LYS A 946 21.76 9.72 20.36
CA LYS A 946 20.52 10.53 20.41
C LYS A 946 19.40 10.00 19.49
N SER A 947 19.58 8.81 18.93
CA SER A 947 18.48 8.09 18.26
C SER A 947 17.40 7.76 19.28
N ARG A 948 16.14 8.03 18.95
CA ARG A 948 15.00 7.60 19.76
C ARG A 948 14.86 6.07 19.76
N ILE A 949 15.21 5.42 18.66
CA ILE A 949 15.12 3.97 18.51
C ILE A 949 16.44 3.29 18.95
N ASP A 950 16.35 2.07 19.47
CA ASP A 950 17.52 1.21 19.67
C ASP A 950 18.15 0.83 18.32
N VAL A 951 19.45 1.07 18.15
CA VAL A 951 20.17 0.70 16.93
C VAL A 951 20.63 -0.75 17.03
N VAL A 952 19.74 -1.68 16.68
CA VAL A 952 19.98 -3.13 16.83
C VAL A 952 20.45 -3.84 15.56
N ASN A 953 20.53 -3.11 14.44
CA ASN A 953 20.76 -3.68 13.11
C ASN A 953 21.69 -2.79 12.29
N ASN A 954 22.76 -3.38 11.74
CA ASN A 954 23.77 -2.66 10.95
C ASN A 954 23.16 -1.91 9.75
N TYR A 955 22.12 -2.44 9.12
CA TYR A 955 21.46 -1.76 8.00
C TYR A 955 20.74 -0.48 8.46
N HIS A 956 20.09 -0.51 9.63
CA HIS A 956 19.43 0.67 10.18
C HIS A 956 20.44 1.71 10.63
N ALA A 957 21.54 1.26 11.26
CA ALA A 957 22.63 2.13 11.66
C ALA A 957 23.20 2.90 10.47
N ARG A 958 23.56 2.21 9.36
CA ARG A 958 24.06 2.86 8.13
C ARG A 958 23.08 3.91 7.60
N MET A 959 21.77 3.63 7.62
CA MET A 959 20.74 4.57 7.17
C MET A 959 20.66 5.79 8.10
N LEU A 960 20.57 5.61 9.41
CA LEU A 960 20.55 6.72 10.39
C LEU A 960 21.82 7.58 10.30
N SER A 961 23.00 6.95 10.27
CA SER A 961 24.28 7.65 10.19
C SER A 961 24.38 8.53 8.95
N THR A 962 23.99 7.99 7.80
CA THR A 962 24.01 8.76 6.55
C THR A 962 22.95 9.87 6.53
N ALA A 963 21.84 9.72 7.26
CA ALA A 963 20.87 10.79 7.45
C ALA A 963 21.46 11.95 8.27
N VAL A 964 22.19 11.66 9.36
CA VAL A 964 22.90 12.66 10.17
C VAL A 964 23.93 13.41 9.31
N LEU A 965 24.72 12.67 8.52
CA LEU A 965 25.73 13.27 7.62
C LEU A 965 25.10 14.13 6.53
N ALA A 966 23.98 13.69 5.92
CA ALA A 966 23.28 14.46 4.89
C ALA A 966 22.57 15.69 5.46
N ALA A 967 22.01 15.59 6.67
CA ALA A 967 21.41 16.71 7.38
C ALA A 967 22.44 17.79 7.69
N SER A 968 23.68 17.38 8.00
CA SER A 968 24.77 18.29 8.38
C SER A 968 25.56 18.87 7.19
N SER A 969 25.20 18.53 5.95
CA SER A 969 25.98 18.89 4.76
C SER A 969 25.14 19.65 3.74
N GLU A 970 25.59 20.83 3.31
CA GLU A 970 24.96 21.57 2.19
C GLU A 970 25.12 20.87 0.83
N ARG A 971 25.94 19.82 0.72
CA ARG A 971 26.23 19.12 -0.55
C ARG A 971 25.50 17.80 -0.70
N LEU A 972 24.75 17.39 0.32
CA LEU A 972 24.04 16.12 0.35
C LEU A 972 22.55 16.35 0.61
N GLU A 973 21.73 15.71 -0.20
CA GLU A 973 20.30 15.55 0.07
C GLU A 973 20.01 14.06 0.29
N TYR A 974 18.85 13.74 0.86
CA TYR A 974 18.57 12.39 1.34
C TYR A 974 17.24 11.84 0.82
N VAL A 975 17.28 10.60 0.34
CA VAL A 975 16.13 9.85 -0.14
C VAL A 975 16.14 8.48 0.54
N GLN A 976 15.02 8.05 1.10
CA GLN A 976 14.88 6.71 1.68
C GLN A 976 14.01 5.82 0.77
N LEU A 977 14.50 4.62 0.45
CA LEU A 977 13.69 3.59 -0.20
C LEU A 977 13.03 2.69 0.86
N VAL A 978 11.71 2.64 0.86
CA VAL A 978 10.91 1.88 1.84
C VAL A 978 10.19 0.73 1.13
N SER A 979 10.36 -0.50 1.58
CA SER A 979 9.62 -1.62 0.98
C SER A 979 8.19 -1.67 1.51
N PHE A 980 7.20 -1.82 0.63
CA PHE A 980 5.82 -2.06 1.04
C PHE A 980 5.73 -3.29 1.97
N GLY A 981 4.99 -3.17 3.08
CA GLY A 981 4.86 -4.23 4.09
C GLY A 981 6.02 -4.31 5.11
N CYS A 982 7.09 -3.51 4.95
CA CYS A 982 8.21 -3.50 5.89
C CYS A 982 7.92 -2.61 7.10
N GLY A 983 7.47 -3.20 8.21
CA GLY A 983 7.21 -2.41 9.42
C GLY A 983 8.45 -2.00 10.22
N HIS A 984 9.65 -2.43 9.84
CA HIS A 984 10.88 -1.82 10.37
C HIS A 984 11.11 -0.43 9.77
N ASP A 985 10.79 -0.26 8.49
CA ASP A 985 10.94 1.02 7.81
C ASP A 985 9.95 2.06 8.38
N ALA A 986 8.82 1.61 8.96
CA ALA A 986 7.83 2.47 9.61
C ALA A 986 8.41 3.36 10.73
N TYR A 987 9.13 2.77 11.69
CA TYR A 987 9.75 3.55 12.77
C TYR A 987 11.04 4.22 12.32
N LEU A 988 11.75 3.63 11.34
CA LEU A 988 13.01 4.17 10.84
C LEU A 988 12.78 5.47 10.04
N SER A 989 11.73 5.52 9.21
CA SER A 989 11.34 6.73 8.47
C SER A 989 10.94 7.87 9.39
N ASP A 990 10.18 7.58 10.46
CA ASP A 990 9.81 8.57 11.46
C ASP A 990 11.06 9.15 12.15
N GLU A 991 12.04 8.29 12.49
CA GLU A 991 13.27 8.71 13.15
C GLU A 991 14.21 9.49 12.22
N ILE A 992 14.43 9.03 10.98
CA ILE A 992 15.23 9.76 9.98
C ILE A 992 14.64 11.16 9.76
N THR A 993 13.31 11.25 9.60
CA THR A 993 12.63 12.53 9.40
C THR A 993 12.82 13.45 10.60
N ARG A 994 12.69 12.93 11.83
CA ARG A 994 12.92 13.70 13.06
C ARG A 994 14.36 14.22 13.12
N MET A 995 15.34 13.34 12.99
CA MET A 995 16.76 13.70 13.13
C MET A 995 17.18 14.75 12.09
N MET A 996 16.80 14.57 10.82
CA MET A 996 17.14 15.54 9.77
C MET A 996 16.49 16.91 10.00
N LYS A 997 15.23 16.92 10.47
CA LYS A 997 14.50 18.15 10.78
C LYS A 997 15.11 18.89 11.96
N GLU A 998 15.48 18.20 13.03
CA GLU A 998 16.12 18.80 14.21
C GLU A 998 17.52 19.33 13.89
N ILE A 999 18.32 18.59 13.11
CA ILE A 999 19.69 18.97 12.77
C ILE A 999 19.72 20.23 11.90
N SER A 1000 18.89 20.33 10.85
CA SER A 1000 19.02 21.44 9.90
C SER A 1000 17.74 21.87 9.20
N GLY A 1001 16.59 21.35 9.62
CA GLY A 1001 15.30 21.61 8.97
C GLY A 1001 15.12 20.89 7.64
N LYS A 1002 16.11 20.09 7.19
CA LYS A 1002 15.97 19.28 5.98
C LYS A 1002 14.93 18.19 6.15
N VAL A 1003 14.19 17.92 5.09
CA VAL A 1003 13.20 16.85 5.02
C VAL A 1003 13.65 15.82 3.97
N PRO A 1004 13.74 14.52 4.32
CA PRO A 1004 14.06 13.47 3.37
C PRO A 1004 12.90 13.21 2.41
N LEU A 1005 13.20 12.77 1.19
CA LEU A 1005 12.19 12.16 0.32
C LEU A 1005 12.03 10.68 0.67
N ILE A 1006 10.85 10.25 1.10
CA ILE A 1006 10.54 8.83 1.35
C ILE A 1006 9.81 8.26 0.14
N LEU A 1007 10.38 7.22 -0.47
CA LEU A 1007 9.81 6.53 -1.63
C LEU A 1007 9.45 5.10 -1.25
N LYS A 1008 8.15 4.83 -1.13
CA LYS A 1008 7.63 3.48 -0.93
C LYS A 1008 7.61 2.72 -2.26
N ILE A 1009 8.25 1.56 -2.28
CA ILE A 1009 8.38 0.68 -3.44
C ILE A 1009 7.66 -0.65 -3.21
N ASP A 1010 6.95 -1.12 -4.22
CA ASP A 1010 6.29 -2.43 -4.24
C ASP A 1010 6.68 -3.22 -5.50
N GLU A 1011 5.97 -4.29 -5.81
CA GLU A 1011 6.17 -5.10 -7.01
C GLU A 1011 5.51 -4.53 -8.30
N SER A 1012 4.95 -3.32 -8.29
CA SER A 1012 4.42 -2.65 -9.50
C SER A 1012 5.55 -2.05 -10.32
N ASP A 1013 5.50 -2.14 -11.65
CA ASP A 1013 6.48 -1.50 -12.55
C ASP A 1013 6.07 -0.07 -12.98
N VAL A 1014 5.05 0.50 -12.34
CA VAL A 1014 4.52 1.83 -12.69
C VAL A 1014 5.36 2.94 -12.07
N LYS A 1015 6.27 3.50 -12.88
CA LYS A 1015 7.25 4.52 -12.47
C LYS A 1015 6.75 5.97 -12.50
N GLY A 1016 5.62 6.22 -13.17
CA GLY A 1016 5.07 7.58 -13.37
C GLY A 1016 4.92 8.36 -12.06
N PRO A 1017 4.20 7.82 -11.04
CA PRO A 1017 4.04 8.48 -9.74
C PRO A 1017 5.36 8.75 -9.01
N LEU A 1018 6.33 7.83 -9.10
CA LEU A 1018 7.66 7.99 -8.49
C LEU A 1018 8.44 9.14 -9.15
N ARG A 1019 8.39 9.24 -10.49
CA ARG A 1019 9.06 10.32 -11.25
C ARG A 1019 8.53 11.71 -10.85
N ILE A 1020 7.22 11.85 -10.63
CA ILE A 1020 6.61 13.13 -10.20
C ILE A 1020 7.15 13.56 -8.84
N ARG A 1021 7.28 12.63 -7.88
CA ARG A 1021 7.80 12.90 -6.53
C ARG A 1021 9.26 13.30 -6.55
N ILE A 1022 10.08 12.58 -7.31
CA ILE A 1022 11.51 12.89 -7.48
C ILE A 1022 11.67 14.30 -8.08
N ARG A 1023 10.89 14.62 -9.12
CA ARG A 1023 10.92 15.96 -9.73
C ARG A 1023 10.49 17.05 -8.75
N SER A 1024 9.42 16.81 -7.99
CA SER A 1024 8.93 17.76 -6.97
C SER A 1024 9.98 18.01 -5.89
N PHE A 1025 10.67 16.96 -5.44
CA PHE A 1025 11.76 17.05 -4.48
C PHE A 1025 12.95 17.84 -5.01
N ILE A 1026 13.37 17.57 -6.25
CA ILE A 1026 14.48 18.28 -6.90
C ILE A 1026 14.14 19.77 -7.06
N GLU A 1027 12.93 20.10 -7.52
CA GLU A 1027 12.51 21.48 -7.71
C GLU A 1027 12.46 22.26 -6.40
N THR A 1028 11.88 21.65 -5.36
CA THR A 1028 11.83 22.24 -4.01
C THR A 1028 13.24 22.45 -3.44
N THR A 1029 14.12 21.48 -3.64
CA THR A 1029 15.53 21.56 -3.23
C THR A 1029 16.26 22.68 -3.97
N ASN A 1030 16.12 22.75 -5.30
CA ASN A 1030 16.77 23.77 -6.12
C ASN A 1030 16.29 25.17 -5.71
N ARG A 1031 14.98 25.36 -5.50
CA ARG A 1031 14.42 26.64 -5.04
C ARG A 1031 14.94 27.05 -3.67
N ARG A 1032 15.02 26.13 -2.70
CA ARG A 1032 15.63 26.38 -1.39
C ARG A 1032 17.08 26.86 -1.55
N ARG A 1033 17.87 26.20 -2.41
CA ARG A 1033 19.27 26.59 -2.65
C ARG A 1033 19.39 27.94 -3.36
N SER A 1034 18.55 28.21 -4.36
CA SER A 1034 18.52 29.49 -5.08
C SER A 1034 18.10 30.67 -4.21
N SER A 1035 17.35 30.43 -3.12
CA SER A 1035 16.99 31.48 -2.16
C SER A 1035 18.17 32.02 -1.34
N GLY A 1036 19.32 31.35 -1.36
CA GLY A 1036 20.52 31.76 -0.62
C GLY A 1036 20.45 31.53 0.89
N GLN A 1037 19.43 30.81 1.39
CA GLN A 1037 19.30 30.50 2.81
C GLN A 1037 20.42 29.54 3.27
N ALA A 1038 21.26 29.99 4.20
CA ALA A 1038 22.35 29.19 4.76
C ALA A 1038 21.82 28.04 5.62
N LEU A 1039 22.50 26.89 5.61
CA LEU A 1039 22.11 25.74 6.41
C LEU A 1039 22.54 25.92 7.88
N HIS A 1040 21.57 26.06 8.78
CA HIS A 1040 21.84 26.14 10.22
C HIS A 1040 21.87 24.74 10.84
N VAL A 1041 23.08 24.21 11.10
CA VAL A 1041 23.27 22.89 11.72
C VAL A 1041 23.22 23.01 13.25
N LYS A 1042 22.34 22.22 13.88
CA LYS A 1042 22.15 22.10 15.33
C LYS A 1042 22.49 20.68 15.80
N GLN A 1043 22.84 20.55 17.08
CA GLN A 1043 22.96 19.24 17.71
C GLN A 1043 21.57 18.65 17.98
N LEU A 1044 21.48 17.32 17.94
CA LEU A 1044 20.25 16.60 18.27
C LEU A 1044 19.88 16.80 19.75
N GLU A 1045 18.59 16.96 20.01
CA GLU A 1045 18.06 17.09 21.36
C GLU A 1045 17.96 15.72 22.05
N GLU A 1046 17.80 15.72 23.37
CA GLU A 1046 17.54 14.51 24.13
C GLU A 1046 16.17 13.92 23.72
N PRO A 1047 16.12 12.72 23.11
CA PRO A 1047 14.88 12.18 22.53
C PRO A 1047 13.84 11.80 23.59
N TYR A 1048 14.26 11.63 24.85
CA TYR A 1048 13.40 11.30 25.98
C TYR A 1048 13.64 12.28 27.14
N PRO A 1049 13.08 13.49 27.10
CA PRO A 1049 13.33 14.49 28.15
C PRO A 1049 12.71 14.11 29.51
N GLN A 1050 11.58 13.39 29.50
CA GLN A 1050 10.92 12.94 30.73
C GLN A 1050 11.43 11.58 31.19
N LYS A 1051 12.04 11.55 32.37
CA LYS A 1051 12.64 10.35 32.95
C LYS A 1051 11.81 9.79 34.11
N PHE A 1052 11.78 8.47 34.28
CA PHE A 1052 11.24 7.82 35.47
C PHE A 1052 12.33 7.72 36.55
N THR A 1053 12.22 8.54 37.60
CA THR A 1053 13.20 8.67 38.69
C THR A 1053 12.88 7.79 39.90
N LYS A 1054 13.79 7.73 40.88
CA LYS A 1054 13.55 6.94 42.11
C LYS A 1054 12.35 7.44 42.92
N ARG A 1055 12.04 8.73 42.83
CA ARG A 1055 10.90 9.37 43.49
C ARG A 1055 9.58 8.85 42.93
N ASP A 1056 9.53 8.68 41.61
CA ASP A 1056 8.34 8.24 40.87
C ASP A 1056 7.86 6.84 41.28
N LYS A 1057 8.73 5.98 41.84
CA LYS A 1057 8.36 4.68 42.40
C LYS A 1057 7.21 4.79 43.42
N LYS A 1058 7.21 5.85 44.23
CA LYS A 1058 6.19 6.11 45.26
C LYS A 1058 5.09 7.04 44.78
N GLU A 1059 5.40 7.95 43.85
CA GLU A 1059 4.52 9.05 43.45
C GLU A 1059 3.67 8.77 42.22
N ARG A 1060 4.10 7.85 41.35
CA ARG A 1060 3.36 7.51 40.13
C ARG A 1060 2.69 6.14 40.17
N VAL A 1061 1.63 6.00 39.39
CA VAL A 1061 1.01 4.71 39.03
C VAL A 1061 1.56 4.30 37.67
N CYS A 1062 2.03 3.05 37.54
CA CYS A 1062 2.60 2.55 36.28
C CYS A 1062 1.58 1.66 35.56
N LEU A 1063 1.06 2.13 34.43
CA LEU A 1063 0.15 1.36 33.59
C LEU A 1063 0.94 0.35 32.77
N VAL A 1064 0.52 -0.91 32.76
CA VAL A 1064 1.18 -2.00 32.00
C VAL A 1064 0.23 -2.46 30.88
N PRO A 1065 0.44 -2.05 29.63
CA PRO A 1065 -0.38 -2.47 28.49
C PRO A 1065 -0.17 -3.95 28.09
N ASN A 1066 -1.07 -4.49 27.27
CA ASN A 1066 -1.12 -5.92 26.95
C ASN A 1066 -0.26 -6.32 25.74
N THR A 1067 1.01 -6.70 25.96
CA THR A 1067 1.75 -7.50 24.95
C THR A 1067 1.05 -8.85 24.73
N SER A 1068 0.62 -9.47 25.83
CA SER A 1068 -0.43 -10.48 25.92
C SER A 1068 -1.17 -10.25 27.25
N HIS A 1069 -2.39 -10.79 27.37
CA HIS A 1069 -3.18 -10.65 28.60
C HIS A 1069 -2.41 -11.18 29.81
N ALA A 1070 -1.76 -12.34 29.65
CA ALA A 1070 -0.99 -12.94 30.71
C ALA A 1070 0.32 -12.19 31.01
N PHE A 1071 1.01 -11.71 29.97
CA PHE A 1071 2.25 -10.94 30.12
C PHE A 1071 2.03 -9.69 30.99
N ALA A 1072 0.97 -8.91 30.74
CA ALA A 1072 0.70 -7.69 31.49
C ALA A 1072 0.49 -7.96 32.98
N ARG A 1073 -0.22 -9.04 33.34
CA ARG A 1073 -0.46 -9.45 34.74
C ARG A 1073 0.82 -9.89 35.42
N ILE A 1074 1.60 -10.78 34.79
CA ILE A 1074 2.86 -11.28 35.33
C ILE A 1074 3.88 -10.16 35.47
N MET A 1075 4.02 -9.31 34.46
CA MET A 1075 4.93 -8.16 34.48
C MET A 1075 4.52 -7.17 35.58
N SER A 1076 3.23 -6.88 35.72
CA SER A 1076 2.72 -6.04 36.81
C SER A 1076 3.05 -6.63 38.18
N ALA A 1077 2.91 -7.95 38.36
CA ALA A 1077 3.25 -8.62 39.61
C ALA A 1077 4.76 -8.55 39.91
N ALA A 1078 5.62 -8.77 38.89
CA ALA A 1078 7.07 -8.65 39.02
C ALA A 1078 7.50 -7.22 39.39
N MET A 1079 6.89 -6.20 38.77
CA MET A 1079 7.15 -4.80 39.08
C MET A 1079 6.66 -4.40 40.49
N LYS A 1080 5.48 -4.89 40.91
CA LYS A 1080 5.01 -4.73 42.31
C LYS A 1080 5.97 -5.33 43.31
N GLY A 1081 6.55 -6.49 43.01
CA GLY A 1081 7.60 -7.12 43.82
C GLY A 1081 8.85 -6.26 44.03
N GLN A 1082 9.05 -5.23 43.20
CA GLN A 1082 10.15 -4.26 43.30
C GLN A 1082 9.70 -2.85 43.73
N GLY A 1083 8.50 -2.74 44.30
CA GLY A 1083 7.97 -1.49 44.88
C GLY A 1083 7.38 -0.51 43.86
N ILE A 1084 7.09 -0.95 42.64
CA ILE A 1084 6.37 -0.15 41.64
C ILE A 1084 4.85 -0.34 41.82
N ARG A 1085 4.08 0.76 41.80
CA ARG A 1085 2.61 0.71 41.77
C ARG A 1085 2.10 0.38 40.38
N ALA A 1086 2.33 -0.86 39.93
CA ALA A 1086 1.97 -1.32 38.59
C ALA A 1086 0.50 -1.77 38.48
N VAL A 1087 -0.18 -1.40 37.40
CA VAL A 1087 -1.57 -1.77 37.11
C VAL A 1087 -1.65 -2.38 35.70
N PRO A 1088 -2.02 -3.66 35.56
CA PRO A 1088 -2.25 -4.25 34.25
C PRO A 1088 -3.49 -3.63 33.61
N LEU A 1089 -3.39 -3.21 32.36
CA LEU A 1089 -4.53 -2.71 31.61
C LEU A 1089 -5.43 -3.85 31.14
N GLN A 1090 -6.72 -3.56 31.00
CA GLN A 1090 -7.67 -4.48 30.35
C GLN A 1090 -7.38 -4.53 28.85
N ILE A 1091 -7.72 -5.66 28.21
CA ILE A 1091 -7.57 -5.80 26.75
C ILE A 1091 -8.42 -4.72 26.07
N GLY A 1092 -7.75 -3.84 25.35
CA GLY A 1092 -8.36 -2.75 24.61
C GLY A 1092 -9.20 -3.27 23.45
N ARG A 1093 -10.32 -2.60 23.19
CA ARG A 1093 -11.22 -2.93 22.08
C ARG A 1093 -11.27 -1.79 21.06
N GLU A 1094 -12.45 -1.39 20.62
CA GLU A 1094 -12.66 -0.50 19.48
C GLU A 1094 -11.97 0.86 19.66
N ASN A 1095 -11.99 1.42 20.87
CA ASN A 1095 -11.43 2.74 21.13
C ASN A 1095 -9.90 2.71 21.30
N ALA A 1096 -9.31 1.70 21.93
CA ALA A 1096 -7.87 1.45 21.90
C ALA A 1096 -7.36 1.26 20.46
N ILE A 1097 -8.04 0.43 19.65
CA ILE A 1097 -7.72 0.25 18.22
C ILE A 1097 -7.74 1.60 17.49
N ARG A 1098 -8.76 2.42 17.74
CA ARG A 1098 -8.91 3.73 17.10
C ARG A 1098 -7.79 4.69 17.50
N LEU A 1099 -7.42 4.75 18.78
CA LEU A 1099 -6.32 5.59 19.26
C LEU A 1099 -4.97 5.10 18.73
N GLY A 1100 -4.73 3.79 18.75
CA GLY A 1100 -3.54 3.16 18.17
C GLY A 1100 -3.35 3.51 16.70
N LYS A 1101 -4.40 3.30 15.87
CA LYS A 1101 -4.40 3.68 14.45
C LYS A 1101 -4.29 5.19 14.21
N LYS A 1102 -4.68 6.00 15.20
CA LYS A 1102 -4.57 7.45 15.12
C LYS A 1102 -3.15 7.95 15.40
N TYR A 1103 -2.40 7.37 16.33
CA TYR A 1103 -1.11 7.95 16.76
C TYR A 1103 0.12 7.11 16.37
N VAL A 1104 -0.08 5.89 15.88
CA VAL A 1104 0.99 4.97 15.51
C VAL A 1104 0.97 4.71 14.01
N HIS A 1105 2.15 4.58 13.40
CA HIS A 1105 2.31 4.35 11.97
C HIS A 1105 1.55 3.10 11.48
N ASN A 1106 0.80 3.20 10.37
CA ASN A 1106 -0.06 2.10 9.90
C ASN A 1106 0.72 0.87 9.39
N ASP A 1107 1.95 1.05 8.92
CA ASP A 1107 2.83 -0.07 8.49
C ASP A 1107 3.46 -0.84 9.67
N ILE A 1108 3.28 -0.39 10.91
CA ILE A 1108 3.74 -1.15 12.09
C ILE A 1108 2.86 -2.40 12.29
N CYS A 1109 3.35 -3.37 13.06
CA CYS A 1109 2.56 -4.55 13.43
C CYS A 1109 1.35 -4.14 14.29
N PHE A 1110 0.18 -4.72 14.00
CA PHE A 1110 -1.07 -4.42 14.72
C PHE A 1110 -0.97 -4.49 16.26
N PRO A 1111 -0.23 -5.43 16.88
CA PRO A 1111 -0.04 -5.43 18.33
C PRO A 1111 0.52 -4.11 18.88
N ALA A 1112 1.44 -3.44 18.19
CA ALA A 1112 1.97 -2.14 18.63
C ALA A 1112 0.86 -1.08 18.71
N GLN A 1113 -0.05 -1.09 17.73
CA GLN A 1113 -1.20 -0.16 17.71
C GLN A 1113 -2.13 -0.41 18.89
N ILE A 1114 -2.43 -1.69 19.19
CA ILE A 1114 -3.27 -2.05 20.34
C ILE A 1114 -2.63 -1.60 21.65
N VAL A 1115 -1.38 -2.02 21.90
CA VAL A 1115 -0.66 -1.78 23.15
C VAL A 1115 -0.53 -0.29 23.46
N ILE A 1116 -0.14 0.51 22.46
CA ILE A 1116 -0.05 1.97 22.61
C ILE A 1116 -1.45 2.59 22.72
N GLY A 1117 -2.42 2.08 21.96
CA GLY A 1117 -3.81 2.51 22.02
C GLY A 1117 -4.45 2.31 23.39
N GLU A 1118 -4.17 1.20 24.06
CA GLU A 1118 -4.61 0.91 25.44
C GLU A 1118 -4.05 1.92 26.44
N ALA A 1119 -2.75 2.24 26.33
CA ALA A 1119 -2.11 3.24 27.17
C ALA A 1119 -2.76 4.63 26.99
N LEU A 1120 -2.98 5.03 25.73
CA LEU A 1120 -3.64 6.31 25.42
C LEU A 1120 -5.11 6.33 25.84
N GLU A 1121 -5.83 5.22 25.71
CA GLU A 1121 -7.21 5.08 26.18
C GLU A 1121 -7.29 5.27 27.69
N ALA A 1122 -6.40 4.61 28.44
CA ALA A 1122 -6.33 4.73 29.88
C ALA A 1122 -6.05 6.19 30.31
N LEU A 1123 -5.07 6.85 29.68
CA LEU A 1123 -4.75 8.26 29.97
C LEU A 1123 -5.90 9.22 29.62
N LYS A 1124 -6.64 8.95 28.54
CA LYS A 1124 -7.79 9.79 28.12
C LYS A 1124 -9.08 9.48 28.88
N SER A 1125 -9.13 8.39 29.65
CA SER A 1125 -10.35 7.97 30.37
C SER A 1125 -10.72 8.87 31.56
N GLY A 1126 -9.81 9.73 32.01
CA GLY A 1126 -9.97 10.53 33.24
C GLY A 1126 -9.77 9.74 34.53
N LYS A 1127 -9.56 8.41 34.47
CA LYS A 1127 -9.31 7.56 35.65
C LYS A 1127 -7.93 7.74 36.25
N TYR A 1128 -6.98 8.22 35.47
CA TYR A 1128 -5.58 8.38 35.87
C TYR A 1128 -5.15 9.83 35.62
N ASP A 1129 -4.48 10.42 36.58
CA ASP A 1129 -3.87 11.75 36.45
C ASP A 1129 -2.56 11.63 35.65
N PRO A 1130 -2.43 12.24 34.44
CA PRO A 1130 -1.23 12.16 33.63
C PRO A 1130 0.04 12.63 34.35
N ASP A 1131 -0.06 13.60 35.27
CA ASP A 1131 1.11 14.14 35.99
C ASP A 1131 1.63 13.14 37.04
N HIS A 1132 0.78 12.22 37.50
CA HIS A 1132 1.09 11.17 38.46
C HIS A 1132 1.02 9.76 37.86
N THR A 1133 1.13 9.63 36.54
CA THR A 1133 1.08 8.36 35.82
C THR A 1133 2.36 8.13 35.02
N ALA A 1134 2.74 6.87 34.86
CA ALA A 1134 3.80 6.40 33.99
C ALA A 1134 3.29 5.19 33.17
N VAL A 1135 3.95 4.87 32.06
CA VAL A 1135 3.61 3.68 31.26
C VAL A 1135 4.79 2.71 31.25
N ALA A 1136 4.55 1.48 31.71
CA ALA A 1136 5.52 0.41 31.70
C ALA A 1136 5.36 -0.45 30.44
N MET A 1137 6.25 -0.26 29.47
CA MET A 1137 6.18 -0.93 28.17
C MET A 1137 7.04 -2.20 28.17
N GLY A 1138 6.49 -3.29 27.64
CA GLY A 1138 7.27 -4.49 27.37
C GLY A 1138 8.32 -4.22 26.30
N LYS A 1139 9.56 -4.59 26.57
CA LYS A 1139 10.71 -4.47 25.67
C LYS A 1139 11.46 -5.79 25.58
N TYR A 1140 11.95 -6.03 24.38
CA TYR A 1140 12.85 -7.11 23.98
C TYR A 1140 14.04 -6.47 23.29
N ILE A 1141 15.23 -7.05 23.35
CA ILE A 1141 16.41 -6.52 22.63
C ILE A 1141 16.71 -7.45 21.45
N GLY A 1142 16.54 -6.91 20.25
CA GLY A 1142 16.87 -7.57 18.98
C GLY A 1142 16.03 -7.01 17.83
N ASP A 1143 16.05 -7.68 16.68
CA ASP A 1143 15.39 -7.18 15.46
C ASP A 1143 13.83 -7.30 15.45
N CYS A 1144 13.20 -7.61 16.59
CA CYS A 1144 11.74 -7.56 16.70
C CYS A 1144 11.27 -6.10 16.80
N ARG A 1145 10.09 -5.77 16.26
CA ARG A 1145 9.51 -4.43 16.38
C ARG A 1145 9.16 -4.05 17.83
N LEU A 1146 8.95 -5.04 18.71
CA LEU A 1146 8.71 -4.85 20.14
C LEU A 1146 9.82 -4.03 20.82
N THR A 1147 11.06 -4.16 20.35
CA THR A 1147 12.22 -3.37 20.78
C THR A 1147 11.93 -1.87 20.75
N HIS A 1148 11.16 -1.41 19.76
CA HIS A 1148 10.91 0.00 19.50
C HIS A 1148 9.54 0.49 19.96
N TYR A 1149 8.79 -0.30 20.73
CA TYR A 1149 7.47 0.12 21.22
C TYR A 1149 7.57 1.32 22.17
N SER A 1150 8.64 1.45 22.95
CA SER A 1150 8.91 2.63 23.78
C SER A 1150 9.10 3.90 22.94
N ALA A 1151 9.86 3.82 21.84
CA ALA A 1151 10.07 4.93 20.91
C ALA A 1151 8.77 5.37 20.23
N LEU A 1152 7.98 4.39 19.77
CA LEU A 1152 6.66 4.64 19.18
C LEU A 1152 5.68 5.22 20.21
N LEU A 1153 5.71 4.71 21.45
CA LEU A 1153 4.89 5.21 22.55
C LEU A 1153 5.27 6.66 22.90
N ARG A 1154 6.55 7.01 22.99
CA ARG A 1154 6.99 8.39 23.26
C ARG A 1154 6.43 9.35 22.23
N LYS A 1155 6.61 9.03 20.94
CA LYS A 1155 6.02 9.80 19.83
C LYS A 1155 4.50 9.94 19.99
N ALA A 1156 3.81 8.84 20.24
CA ALA A 1156 2.36 8.81 20.36
C ALA A 1156 1.84 9.61 21.56
N LEU A 1157 2.57 9.60 22.69
CA LEU A 1157 2.26 10.41 23.86
C LEU A 1157 2.45 11.90 23.56
N ASP A 1158 3.56 12.27 22.92
CA ASP A 1158 3.84 13.67 22.54
C ASP A 1158 2.76 14.20 21.59
N ASP A 1159 2.46 13.44 20.53
CA ASP A 1159 1.41 13.77 19.55
C ASP A 1159 -0.01 13.80 20.18
N ALA A 1160 -0.24 13.01 21.24
CA ALA A 1160 -1.51 12.96 21.95
C ALA A 1160 -1.66 14.02 23.06
N GLY A 1161 -0.63 14.83 23.32
CA GLY A 1161 -0.64 15.88 24.34
C GLY A 1161 -0.27 15.40 25.75
N PHE A 1162 0.48 14.30 25.87
CA PHE A 1162 0.99 13.74 27.13
C PHE A 1162 2.53 13.73 27.22
N PRO A 1163 3.23 14.86 26.92
CA PRO A 1163 4.69 14.89 26.97
C PRO A 1163 5.24 14.57 28.36
N GLN A 1164 4.50 14.88 29.43
CA GLN A 1164 4.92 14.71 30.83
C GLN A 1164 4.96 13.26 31.33
N VAL A 1165 4.32 12.31 30.63
CA VAL A 1165 4.17 10.92 31.10
C VAL A 1165 5.49 10.16 30.83
N PRO A 1166 6.24 9.71 31.84
CA PRO A 1166 7.47 8.95 31.64
C PRO A 1166 7.18 7.50 31.25
N ILE A 1167 8.18 6.87 30.63
CA ILE A 1167 8.15 5.48 30.18
C ILE A 1167 9.17 4.69 30.98
N LEU A 1168 8.80 3.48 31.42
CA LEU A 1168 9.75 2.50 31.95
C LEU A 1168 9.65 1.19 31.17
N THR A 1169 10.73 0.43 31.08
CA THR A 1169 10.74 -0.89 30.43
C THR A 1169 11.17 -1.98 31.42
N ASN A 1170 11.19 -3.23 30.96
CA ASN A 1170 11.64 -4.39 31.72
C ASN A 1170 13.11 -4.73 31.51
N ASP A 1171 13.92 -3.82 30.98
CA ASP A 1171 15.35 -4.03 30.77
C ASP A 1171 16.13 -3.88 32.09
N ASP A 1172 17.25 -4.60 32.19
CA ASP A 1172 18.28 -4.42 33.23
C ASP A 1172 19.22 -3.25 32.89
N VAL A 1173 19.43 -3.00 31.59
CA VAL A 1173 20.17 -1.86 31.03
C VAL A 1173 19.21 -0.86 30.39
N ASP A 1174 19.21 0.37 30.90
CA ASP A 1174 18.42 1.46 30.37
C ASP A 1174 19.21 2.24 29.31
N TYR A 1175 19.15 1.76 28.06
CA TYR A 1175 19.97 2.27 26.94
C TYR A 1175 19.73 3.75 26.60
N HIS A 1176 18.53 4.27 26.86
CA HIS A 1176 18.14 5.65 26.54
C HIS A 1176 17.90 6.50 27.80
N ASP A 1177 18.35 6.01 28.96
CA ASP A 1177 18.14 6.66 30.27
C ASP A 1177 16.67 7.03 30.51
N LEU A 1178 15.72 6.20 30.08
CA LEU A 1178 14.27 6.41 30.18
C LEU A 1178 13.80 6.39 31.64
N HIS A 1179 14.38 5.49 32.43
CA HIS A 1179 13.95 5.13 33.77
C HIS A 1179 15.12 4.90 34.74
N PRO A 1180 16.00 5.89 34.98
CA PRO A 1180 17.12 5.78 35.92
C PRO A 1180 16.71 5.39 37.35
N GLY A 1181 15.44 5.59 37.70
CA GLY A 1181 14.86 5.18 38.97
C GLY A 1181 14.59 3.69 39.13
N PHE A 1182 14.53 2.93 38.04
CA PHE A 1182 14.11 1.53 38.01
C PHE A 1182 15.00 0.70 37.10
N LYS A 1183 15.39 -0.50 37.56
CA LYS A 1183 16.06 -1.52 36.74
C LYS A 1183 15.51 -2.86 37.16
N MET A 1184 15.26 -3.75 36.21
CA MET A 1184 14.77 -5.09 36.53
C MET A 1184 15.86 -5.87 37.27
N ASN A 1185 15.62 -6.27 38.52
CA ASN A 1185 16.59 -7.06 39.26
C ASN A 1185 16.62 -8.54 38.81
N LEU A 1186 17.75 -9.21 39.05
CA LEU A 1186 17.98 -10.60 38.64
C LEU A 1186 16.92 -11.57 39.18
N VAL A 1187 16.46 -11.37 40.42
CA VAL A 1187 15.44 -12.25 41.03
C VAL A 1187 14.12 -12.18 40.26
N SER A 1188 13.69 -10.98 39.88
CA SER A 1188 12.46 -10.79 39.10
C SER A 1188 12.65 -11.29 37.68
N ALA A 1189 13.80 -11.04 37.06
CA ALA A 1189 14.13 -11.56 35.73
C ALA A 1189 14.09 -13.10 35.69
N LEU A 1190 14.69 -13.78 36.68
CA LEU A 1190 14.64 -15.25 36.80
C LEU A 1190 13.21 -15.75 36.97
N ARG A 1191 12.40 -15.11 37.83
CA ARG A 1191 10.97 -15.46 37.97
C ARG A 1191 10.22 -15.32 36.65
N LEU A 1192 10.44 -14.24 35.92
CA LEU A 1192 9.84 -14.03 34.60
C LEU A 1192 10.28 -15.11 33.60
N ALA A 1193 11.56 -15.47 33.59
CA ALA A 1193 12.10 -16.50 32.70
C ALA A 1193 11.44 -17.88 32.88
N PHE A 1194 11.03 -18.25 34.10
CA PHE A 1194 10.26 -19.47 34.35
C PHE A 1194 8.76 -19.29 34.12
N THR A 1195 8.20 -18.16 34.52
CA THR A 1195 6.73 -17.96 34.50
C THR A 1195 6.19 -17.73 33.08
N LEU A 1196 6.94 -17.05 32.21
CA LEU A 1196 6.49 -16.74 30.85
C LEU A 1196 6.30 -18.00 29.98
N PRO A 1197 7.24 -18.97 29.91
CA PRO A 1197 7.00 -20.22 29.18
C PRO A 1197 5.84 -21.04 29.76
N MET A 1198 5.70 -21.05 31.10
CA MET A 1198 4.59 -21.77 31.75
C MET A 1198 3.24 -21.18 31.36
N ILE A 1199 3.12 -19.85 31.36
CA ILE A 1199 1.84 -19.21 31.03
C ILE A 1199 1.51 -19.32 29.55
N ASP A 1200 2.52 -19.29 28.67
CA ASP A 1200 2.32 -19.53 27.24
C ASP A 1200 1.77 -20.94 27.00
N ALA A 1201 2.31 -21.95 27.68
CA ALA A 1201 1.79 -23.32 27.62
C ALA A 1201 0.34 -23.42 28.15
N LEU A 1202 0.02 -22.72 29.24
CA LEU A 1202 -1.35 -22.67 29.77
C LEU A 1202 -2.32 -21.94 28.82
N GLU A 1203 -1.89 -20.85 28.18
CA GLU A 1203 -2.68 -20.14 27.17
C GLU A 1203 -2.91 -21.01 25.92
N GLU A 1204 -1.91 -21.79 25.51
CA GLU A 1204 -2.04 -22.75 24.40
C GLU A 1204 -3.08 -23.82 24.74
N ILE A 1205 -3.02 -24.41 25.93
CA ILE A 1205 -4.00 -25.40 26.40
C ILE A 1205 -5.40 -24.76 26.45
N LEU A 1206 -5.52 -23.55 27.02
CA LEU A 1206 -6.79 -22.82 27.07
C LEU A 1206 -7.38 -22.65 25.67
N ARG A 1207 -6.59 -22.16 24.71
CA ARG A 1207 -7.03 -21.91 23.34
C ARG A 1207 -7.37 -23.21 22.60
N LYS A 1208 -6.70 -24.32 22.91
CA LYS A 1208 -6.97 -25.64 22.35
C LYS A 1208 -8.25 -26.26 22.90
N MET A 1209 -8.54 -26.06 24.19
CA MET A 1209 -9.69 -26.68 24.87
C MET A 1209 -10.98 -25.86 24.75
N ARG A 1210 -10.89 -24.52 24.73
CA ARG A 1210 -12.06 -23.61 24.73
C ARG A 1210 -13.10 -23.93 23.64
N PRO A 1211 -12.74 -24.27 22.38
CA PRO A 1211 -13.73 -24.63 21.36
C PRO A 1211 -14.50 -25.94 21.63
N TYR A 1212 -13.98 -26.80 22.49
CA TYR A 1212 -14.54 -28.12 22.82
C TYR A 1212 -15.15 -28.17 24.23
N GLU A 1213 -15.31 -27.03 24.88
CA GLU A 1213 -15.84 -27.01 26.24
C GLU A 1213 -17.32 -27.42 26.27
N LEU A 1214 -17.66 -28.38 27.14
CA LEU A 1214 -19.04 -28.85 27.30
C LEU A 1214 -19.90 -27.86 28.08
N LYS A 1215 -19.27 -27.07 28.96
CA LYS A 1215 -19.90 -26.00 29.74
C LYS A 1215 -19.20 -24.69 29.41
N LYS A 1216 -19.95 -23.76 28.81
CA LYS A 1216 -19.46 -22.43 28.42
C LYS A 1216 -18.73 -21.75 29.58
N GLY A 1217 -17.49 -21.31 29.35
CA GLY A 1217 -16.64 -20.60 30.32
C GLY A 1217 -15.90 -21.49 31.34
N ALA A 1218 -16.03 -22.82 31.27
CA ALA A 1218 -15.31 -23.72 32.18
C ALA A 1218 -13.81 -23.67 31.96
N SER A 1219 -13.37 -23.56 30.71
CA SER A 1219 -11.94 -23.48 30.36
C SER A 1219 -11.31 -22.18 30.90
N ASP A 1220 -12.03 -21.06 30.80
CA ASP A 1220 -11.57 -19.77 31.33
C ASP A 1220 -11.50 -19.77 32.86
N THR A 1221 -12.48 -20.39 33.53
CA THR A 1221 -12.50 -20.52 34.99
C THR A 1221 -11.35 -21.39 35.51
N ALA A 1222 -10.90 -22.38 34.75
CA ALA A 1222 -9.76 -23.21 35.12
C ALA A 1222 -8.40 -22.54 34.87
N PHE A 1223 -8.36 -21.57 33.95
CA PHE A 1223 -7.16 -20.81 33.63
C PHE A 1223 -6.91 -19.65 34.60
N GLU A 1224 -7.99 -18.98 35.05
CA GLU A 1224 -7.96 -17.94 36.10
C GLU A 1224 -7.69 -18.52 37.50
#